data_AF-A0A7W8CX21-F1
#
_entry.id   AF-A0A7W8CX21-F1
#
_cell.length_a   1.000
_cell.length_b   1.000
_cell.length_c   1.000
_cell.angle_alpha   90.00
_cell.angle_beta   90.00
_cell.angle_gamma   90.00
#
_symmetry.space_group_name_H-M   'P 1'
#
loop_
_entity.id
_entity.type
_entity.pdbx_description
1 polymer ?
#
loop_
_entity_poly.entity_id
_entity_poly.type
_entity_poly.pdbx_seq_one_letter_code
_entity_poly.pdbx_strand_id
1 'polypeptide(L)'
;MSNYLIGILFTAFYIAYMYFLGGAVVKQDRSYSYQFLIGYMVFSFFVGIGGIIIQVMNLPWRLFAAYLAIVYLGLAIFALTTYIRRHNTGYVRSDRHPFRSQWFIGFTALALTLVMLTTITYLWQNNSLDDGYYLSWVSSVPYNSETGFFTNPSTGFQMTLEGMGAYIFNTIYTEYSVYVYLLHIKTTVFCRFFMSFFNYYLYGCCVTAFCEFVFRHTKAELRPDYFQFAVAILFLFGFAESFLYNNHLLILQDSWQFNTAMFYGSSIVRTMSIFMIVLPFLDRDQLTVRDVLTVGAIAVVLISKSSIALPLIIIVSLAYLICLWLFSFDKRNYLWILLLLIAMLTISIVLGNNASFESLVHTYFLDNLRSILFWPCVVFFITSFLYHNKYIIRFNCILLIVLALMIVPVFNNIFESASMYNFVAARAFTTFTYTFIVASFSYLLLDIVTLVKNPFLVRRILSAIGYGMCIAVFVTTSVSNNLLDSYEIILENPNVMPESTIKLGEVLEMWHDQTGTQNVVVSSEGLNNVNGYKHSLGVMIRAVSPHSIALSAISRFGEDKMGPYQSYTKDSQRYFYVFLSQPNNDTYQPLSQTVNANGINVLVVTEEPGDSLDIATYSNYLSGDGFGLYAIVEDNNAGIKHYVYTRVV
;
A
#
# COMPACT_ATOMS: atom_id res chain seq x y z
N MET A 1 -13.12 -2.90 20.91
CA MET A 1 -14.31 -2.11 20.49
C MET A 1 -14.00 -0.63 20.25
N SER A 2 -13.32 0.08 21.17
CA SER A 2 -12.94 1.51 21.00
C SER A 2 -12.16 1.79 19.70
N ASN A 3 -11.11 1.00 19.40
CA ASN A 3 -10.30 1.10 18.17
C ASN A 3 -11.15 1.17 16.89
N TYR A 4 -12.15 0.31 16.77
CA TYR A 4 -13.00 0.23 15.59
C TYR A 4 -13.95 1.43 15.48
N LEU A 5 -14.53 1.89 16.60
CA LEU A 5 -15.41 3.06 16.60
C LEU A 5 -14.65 4.33 16.19
N ILE A 6 -13.48 4.57 16.80
CA ILE A 6 -12.64 5.73 16.47
C ILE A 6 -12.16 5.64 15.02
N GLY A 7 -11.76 4.44 14.55
CA GLY A 7 -11.38 4.22 13.17
C GLY A 7 -12.50 4.51 12.17
N ILE A 8 -13.75 4.07 12.44
CA ILE A 8 -14.92 4.38 11.60
C ILE A 8 -15.13 5.90 11.51
N LEU A 9 -15.11 6.59 12.66
CA LEU A 9 -15.29 8.05 12.71
C LEU A 9 -14.18 8.77 11.94
N PHE A 10 -12.93 8.35 12.12
CA PHE A 10 -11.79 8.91 11.40
C PHE A 10 -11.92 8.69 9.90
N THR A 11 -12.18 7.46 9.44
CA THR A 11 -12.30 7.15 8.01
C THR A 11 -13.46 7.92 7.37
N ALA A 12 -14.60 8.03 8.05
CA ALA A 12 -15.72 8.83 7.59
C ALA A 12 -15.35 10.32 7.47
N PHE A 13 -14.68 10.87 8.49
CA PHE A 13 -14.14 12.24 8.46
C PHE A 13 -13.17 12.43 7.30
N TYR A 14 -12.19 11.53 7.13
CA TYR A 14 -11.16 11.61 6.12
C TYR A 14 -11.76 11.54 4.71
N ILE A 15 -12.75 10.68 4.48
CA ILE A 15 -13.47 10.61 3.21
C ILE A 15 -14.21 11.92 2.91
N ALA A 16 -14.94 12.45 3.90
CA ALA A 16 -15.65 13.71 3.76
C ALA A 16 -14.68 14.87 3.48
N TYR A 17 -13.57 14.91 4.21
CA TYR A 17 -12.52 15.92 4.07
C TYR A 17 -11.96 15.96 2.64
N MET A 18 -11.58 14.81 2.08
CA MET A 18 -11.08 14.75 0.69
C MET A 18 -12.14 15.19 -0.31
N TYR A 19 -13.39 14.75 -0.15
CA TYR A 19 -14.47 15.18 -1.03
C TYR A 19 -14.68 16.71 -1.01
N PHE A 20 -14.75 17.30 0.18
CA PHE A 20 -14.97 18.75 0.32
C PHE A 20 -13.80 19.54 -0.23
N LEU A 21 -12.56 19.15 0.08
CA LEU A 21 -11.35 19.78 -0.42
C LEU A 21 -11.31 19.75 -1.95
N GLY A 22 -11.58 18.59 -2.54
CA GLY A 22 -11.64 18.44 -3.98
C GLY A 22 -12.69 19.32 -4.64
N GLY A 23 -13.90 19.37 -4.08
CA GLY A 23 -14.97 20.24 -4.55
C GLY A 23 -14.67 21.74 -4.45
N ALA A 24 -13.76 22.16 -3.56
CA ALA A 24 -13.26 23.54 -3.51
C ALA A 24 -12.30 23.85 -4.66
N VAL A 25 -11.48 22.87 -5.07
CA VAL A 25 -10.49 23.02 -6.15
C VAL A 25 -11.13 22.94 -7.53
N VAL A 26 -12.01 21.97 -7.77
CA VAL A 26 -12.62 21.76 -9.08
C VAL A 26 -13.96 22.50 -9.24
N LYS A 27 -14.43 22.59 -10.48
CA LYS A 27 -15.75 23.11 -10.81
C LYS A 27 -16.85 22.14 -10.31
N GLN A 28 -18.01 22.68 -9.94
CA GLN A 28 -19.10 21.92 -9.31
C GLN A 28 -19.81 20.92 -10.23
N ASP A 29 -19.60 21.00 -11.55
CA ASP A 29 -20.16 20.10 -12.58
C ASP A 29 -19.43 18.74 -12.70
N ARG A 30 -18.26 18.64 -12.07
CA ARG A 30 -17.51 17.38 -11.96
C ARG A 30 -18.16 16.47 -10.91
N SER A 31 -18.00 15.17 -11.09
CA SER A 31 -18.63 14.17 -10.24
C SER A 31 -18.00 14.05 -8.87
N TYR A 32 -18.71 13.34 -7.98
CA TYR A 32 -18.22 13.01 -6.64
C TYR A 32 -16.84 12.34 -6.70
N SER A 33 -16.70 11.29 -7.50
CA SER A 33 -15.49 10.48 -7.54
C SER A 33 -14.28 11.26 -8.06
N TYR A 34 -14.49 12.13 -9.05
CA TYR A 34 -13.44 13.03 -9.56
C TYR A 34 -13.06 14.09 -8.52
N GLN A 35 -14.05 14.70 -7.85
CA GLN A 35 -13.80 15.65 -6.76
C GLN A 35 -12.99 14.98 -5.64
N PHE A 36 -13.42 13.82 -5.17
CA PHE A 36 -12.72 13.05 -4.15
C PHE A 36 -11.26 12.77 -4.53
N LEU A 37 -11.02 12.27 -5.76
CA LEU A 37 -9.67 11.99 -6.26
C LEU A 37 -8.78 13.24 -6.26
N ILE A 38 -9.29 14.38 -6.73
CA ILE A 38 -8.54 15.64 -6.76
C ILE A 38 -8.26 16.14 -5.34
N GLY A 39 -9.23 16.01 -4.42
CA GLY A 39 -9.02 16.35 -3.02
C GLY A 39 -7.91 15.54 -2.37
N TYR A 40 -7.90 14.22 -2.61
CA TYR A 40 -6.82 13.34 -2.17
C TYR A 40 -5.45 13.74 -2.73
N MET A 41 -5.37 14.05 -4.03
CA MET A 41 -4.12 14.48 -4.66
C MET A 41 -3.64 15.84 -4.12
N VAL A 42 -4.54 16.79 -3.91
CA VAL A 42 -4.20 18.11 -3.35
C VAL A 42 -3.69 17.97 -1.92
N PHE A 43 -4.42 17.24 -1.08
CA PHE A 43 -3.98 16.99 0.29
C PHE A 43 -2.62 16.29 0.32
N SER A 44 -2.48 15.19 -0.45
CA SER A 44 -1.22 14.43 -0.51
C SER A 44 -0.05 15.25 -1.05
N PHE A 45 -0.30 16.21 -1.94
CA PHE A 45 0.74 17.11 -2.46
C PHE A 45 1.31 17.98 -1.33
N PHE A 46 0.44 18.60 -0.54
CA PHE A 46 0.87 19.40 0.60
C PHE A 46 1.53 18.54 1.68
N VAL A 47 1.06 17.33 1.95
CA VAL A 47 1.77 16.42 2.88
C VAL A 47 3.16 16.05 2.33
N GLY A 48 3.26 15.73 1.04
CA GLY A 48 4.50 15.33 0.39
C GLY A 48 5.56 16.43 0.36
N ILE A 49 5.20 17.66 -0.03
CA ILE A 49 6.19 18.72 -0.28
C ILE A 49 6.98 19.10 0.98
N GLY A 50 6.32 19.26 2.12
CA GLY A 50 7.01 19.54 3.38
C GLY A 50 7.47 18.26 4.08
N GLY A 51 6.68 17.19 4.03
CA GLY A 51 6.99 15.93 4.71
C GLY A 51 8.29 15.29 4.22
N ILE A 52 8.53 15.31 2.90
CA ILE A 52 9.78 14.78 2.32
C ILE A 52 10.99 15.57 2.85
N ILE A 53 10.89 16.90 2.90
CA ILE A 53 11.98 17.76 3.38
C ILE A 53 12.28 17.46 4.84
N ILE A 54 11.25 17.38 5.68
CA ILE A 54 11.37 17.07 7.12
C ILE A 54 12.05 15.71 7.33
N GLN A 55 11.68 14.69 6.55
CA GLN A 55 12.27 13.35 6.61
C GLN A 55 13.73 13.33 6.14
N VAL A 56 14.03 13.92 4.99
CA VAL A 56 15.39 13.95 4.42
C VAL A 56 16.37 14.73 5.29
N MET A 57 15.90 15.82 5.91
CA MET A 57 16.69 16.60 6.87
C MET A 57 16.78 15.96 8.26
N ASN A 58 16.17 14.78 8.44
CA ASN A 58 16.09 14.05 9.71
C ASN A 58 15.61 14.91 10.89
N LEU A 59 14.63 15.80 10.64
CA LEU A 59 14.08 16.66 11.68
C LEU A 59 13.20 15.85 12.64
N PRO A 60 12.93 16.34 13.87
CA PRO A 60 12.11 15.60 14.83
C PRO A 60 10.71 15.30 14.31
N TRP A 61 10.18 14.10 14.59
CA TRP A 61 8.83 13.71 14.17
C TRP A 61 7.74 14.68 14.62
N ARG A 62 7.88 15.29 15.81
CA ARG A 62 6.94 16.31 16.31
C ARG A 62 6.78 17.50 15.36
N LEU A 63 7.83 17.85 14.60
CA LEU A 63 7.77 18.89 13.58
C LEU A 63 6.91 18.43 12.39
N PHE A 64 7.02 17.16 11.97
CA PHE A 64 6.14 16.57 10.97
C PHE A 64 4.68 16.61 11.44
N ALA A 65 4.40 16.21 12.68
CA ALA A 65 3.05 16.22 13.25
C ALA A 65 2.45 17.63 13.29
N ALA A 66 3.23 18.64 13.72
CA ALA A 66 2.82 20.03 13.71
C ALA A 66 2.58 20.54 12.28
N TYR A 67 3.46 20.20 11.34
CA TYR A 67 3.30 20.52 9.92
C TYR A 67 2.01 19.93 9.35
N LEU A 68 1.73 18.65 9.61
CA LEU A 68 0.52 17.98 9.15
C LEU A 68 -0.74 18.66 9.70
N ALA A 69 -0.75 19.06 10.97
CA ALA A 69 -1.86 19.82 11.57
C ALA A 69 -2.09 21.16 10.86
N ILE A 70 -1.01 21.89 10.52
CA ILE A 70 -1.08 23.15 9.75
C ILE A 70 -1.65 22.89 8.35
N VAL A 71 -1.23 21.82 7.68
CA VAL A 71 -1.76 21.43 6.36
C VAL A 71 -3.27 21.14 6.45
N TYR A 72 -3.70 20.36 7.45
CA TYR A 72 -5.12 20.08 7.67
C TYR A 72 -5.95 21.36 7.85
N LEU A 73 -5.51 22.24 8.75
CA LEU A 73 -6.20 23.48 9.08
C LEU A 73 -6.22 24.44 7.88
N GLY A 74 -5.08 24.64 7.22
CA GLY A 74 -4.95 25.53 6.07
C GLY A 74 -5.85 25.10 4.91
N LEU A 75 -5.88 23.79 4.60
CA LEU A 75 -6.73 23.25 3.54
C LEU A 75 -8.23 23.22 3.93
N ALA A 76 -8.55 23.02 5.21
CA ALA A 76 -9.92 23.14 5.70
C ALA A 76 -10.45 24.58 5.56
N ILE A 77 -9.64 25.58 5.97
CA ILE A 77 -9.97 27.01 5.83
C ILE A 77 -10.11 27.37 4.34
N PHE A 78 -9.18 26.91 3.50
CA PHE A 78 -9.27 27.10 2.05
C PHE A 78 -10.57 26.54 1.46
N ALA A 79 -10.94 25.30 1.83
CA ALA A 79 -12.17 24.69 1.35
C ALA A 79 -13.40 25.48 1.82
N LEU A 80 -13.49 25.78 3.13
CA LEU A 80 -14.61 26.50 3.73
C LEU A 80 -14.79 27.90 3.12
N THR A 81 -13.72 28.69 3.02
CA THR A 81 -13.76 30.04 2.43
C THR A 81 -14.20 30.00 0.96
N THR A 82 -13.77 28.99 0.21
CA THR A 82 -14.19 28.80 -1.18
C THR A 82 -15.68 28.46 -1.28
N TYR A 83 -16.19 27.58 -0.41
CA TYR A 83 -17.63 27.26 -0.37
C TYR A 83 -18.49 28.47 0.01
N ILE A 84 -18.10 29.24 1.02
CA ILE A 84 -18.81 30.47 1.43
C ILE A 84 -18.85 31.47 0.27
N ARG A 85 -17.72 31.71 -0.41
CA ARG A 85 -17.67 32.62 -1.57
C ARG A 85 -18.60 32.16 -2.70
N ARG A 86 -18.61 30.87 -3.04
CA ARG A 86 -19.48 30.32 -4.08
C ARG A 86 -20.97 30.39 -3.70
N HIS A 87 -21.30 30.15 -2.42
CA HIS A 87 -22.67 30.28 -1.93
C HIS A 87 -23.17 31.73 -2.05
N ASN A 88 -22.34 32.70 -1.65
CA ASN A 88 -22.70 34.13 -1.71
C ASN A 88 -22.88 34.66 -3.14
N THR A 89 -22.24 34.04 -4.14
CA THR A 89 -22.44 34.40 -5.55
C THR A 89 -23.63 33.68 -6.21
N GLY A 90 -24.50 33.03 -5.43
CA GLY A 90 -25.64 32.27 -5.95
C GLY A 90 -25.25 30.99 -6.70
N TYR A 91 -23.99 30.56 -6.57
CA TYR A 91 -23.45 29.38 -7.23
C TYR A 91 -23.77 28.13 -6.39
N VAL A 92 -25.05 27.73 -6.45
CA VAL A 92 -25.59 26.61 -5.67
C VAL A 92 -25.29 25.28 -6.35
N ARG A 93 -24.78 24.31 -5.57
CA ARG A 93 -24.49 22.95 -6.01
C ARG A 93 -25.79 22.24 -6.43
N SER A 94 -25.80 21.67 -7.62
CA SER A 94 -26.99 21.03 -8.21
C SER A 94 -27.45 19.77 -7.45
N ASP A 95 -26.54 19.03 -6.82
CA ASP A 95 -26.83 17.71 -6.28
C ASP A 95 -26.98 17.71 -4.74
N ARG A 96 -28.19 17.43 -4.25
CA ARG A 96 -28.54 17.49 -2.81
C ARG A 96 -28.08 16.27 -2.02
N HIS A 97 -27.72 15.16 -2.68
CA HIS A 97 -27.36 13.89 -2.02
C HIS A 97 -26.17 13.16 -2.69
N PRO A 98 -24.95 13.72 -2.61
CA PRO A 98 -23.79 13.19 -3.33
C PRO A 98 -23.39 11.76 -2.92
N PHE A 99 -23.78 11.30 -1.72
CA PHE A 99 -23.43 9.96 -1.22
C PHE A 99 -24.36 8.84 -1.73
N ARG A 100 -25.56 9.18 -2.21
CA ARG A 100 -26.55 8.17 -2.65
C ARG A 100 -26.10 7.41 -3.89
N SER A 101 -25.30 8.03 -4.74
CA SER A 101 -24.77 7.43 -5.97
C SER A 101 -23.43 6.71 -5.78
N GLN A 102 -22.94 6.57 -4.54
CA GLN A 102 -21.59 6.05 -4.23
C GLN A 102 -21.61 4.83 -3.30
N TRP A 103 -22.79 4.34 -2.92
CA TRP A 103 -22.93 3.24 -1.96
C TRP A 103 -22.23 1.96 -2.43
N PHE A 104 -22.24 1.68 -3.74
CA PHE A 104 -21.61 0.47 -4.27
C PHE A 104 -20.08 0.53 -4.19
N ILE A 105 -19.48 1.73 -4.27
CA ILE A 105 -18.04 1.91 -4.06
C ILE A 105 -17.68 1.54 -2.61
N GLY A 106 -18.45 2.06 -1.64
CA GLY A 106 -18.29 1.73 -0.22
C GLY A 106 -18.52 0.24 0.07
N PHE A 107 -19.54 -0.37 -0.56
CA PHE A 107 -19.79 -1.79 -0.47
C PHE A 107 -18.62 -2.62 -1.00
N THR A 108 -18.10 -2.32 -2.19
CA THR A 108 -16.95 -3.05 -2.75
C THR A 108 -15.70 -2.89 -1.90
N ALA A 109 -15.41 -1.67 -1.42
CA ALA A 109 -14.29 -1.43 -0.52
C ALA A 109 -14.40 -2.26 0.76
N LEU A 110 -15.58 -2.29 1.39
CA LEU A 110 -15.83 -3.10 2.58
C LEU A 110 -15.70 -4.59 2.28
N ALA A 111 -16.30 -5.07 1.19
CA ALA A 111 -16.24 -6.47 0.80
C ALA A 111 -14.79 -6.94 0.57
N LEU A 112 -13.97 -6.16 -0.13
CA LEU A 112 -12.54 -6.47 -0.33
C LEU A 112 -11.75 -6.43 0.98
N THR A 113 -12.03 -5.49 1.89
CA THR A 113 -11.45 -5.49 3.24
C THR A 113 -11.87 -6.73 4.04
N LEU A 114 -13.09 -7.23 3.88
CA LEU A 114 -13.53 -8.47 4.54
C LEU A 114 -12.90 -9.71 3.90
N VAL A 115 -12.68 -9.73 2.59
CA VAL A 115 -11.92 -10.79 1.90
C VAL A 115 -10.49 -10.83 2.44
N MET A 116 -9.83 -9.69 2.62
CA MET A 116 -8.49 -9.63 3.21
C MET A 116 -8.41 -10.37 4.55
N LEU A 117 -9.41 -10.22 5.42
CA LEU A 117 -9.40 -10.86 6.74
C LEU A 117 -9.39 -12.41 6.68
N THR A 118 -9.76 -13.00 5.55
CA THR A 118 -9.72 -14.45 5.33
C THR A 118 -8.32 -14.98 4.97
N THR A 119 -7.37 -14.08 4.72
CA THR A 119 -5.98 -14.41 4.34
C THR A 119 -5.01 -14.36 5.53
N ILE A 120 -5.38 -15.02 6.63
CA ILE A 120 -4.63 -14.99 7.91
C ILE A 120 -3.16 -15.35 7.71
N THR A 121 -2.87 -16.39 6.93
CA THR A 121 -1.50 -16.85 6.66
C THR A 121 -0.59 -15.70 6.22
N TYR A 122 -1.03 -14.89 5.26
CA TYR A 122 -0.25 -13.75 4.77
C TYR A 122 -0.17 -12.63 5.80
N LEU A 123 -1.29 -12.32 6.47
CA LEU A 123 -1.32 -11.27 7.50
C LEU A 123 -0.40 -11.60 8.67
N TRP A 124 -0.36 -12.84 9.14
CA TRP A 124 0.42 -13.23 10.33
C TRP A 124 1.88 -13.53 10.00
N GLN A 125 2.18 -13.97 8.77
CA GLN A 125 3.54 -13.95 8.21
C GLN A 125 4.02 -12.53 7.85
N ASN A 126 3.19 -11.51 8.09
CA ASN A 126 3.51 -10.10 7.92
C ASN A 126 3.89 -9.80 6.46
N ASN A 127 3.11 -10.32 5.51
CA ASN A 127 3.24 -10.02 4.09
C ASN A 127 4.66 -10.27 3.56
N SER A 128 5.15 -11.50 3.77
CA SER A 128 6.55 -11.88 3.50
C SER A 128 7.56 -11.04 4.29
N LEU A 129 7.25 -10.78 5.57
CA LEU A 129 8.04 -10.00 6.53
C LEU A 129 8.07 -8.48 6.27
N ASP A 130 7.50 -7.99 5.17
CA ASP A 130 7.51 -6.57 4.80
C ASP A 130 6.67 -5.70 5.74
N ASP A 131 5.57 -6.24 6.30
CA ASP A 131 4.75 -5.51 7.28
C ASP A 131 5.58 -5.16 8.53
N GLY A 132 6.61 -5.94 8.84
CA GLY A 132 7.55 -5.63 9.93
C GLY A 132 8.26 -4.30 9.74
N TYR A 133 8.46 -3.84 8.49
CA TYR A 133 8.98 -2.51 8.20
C TYR A 133 7.88 -1.45 8.27
N TYR A 134 6.79 -1.65 7.52
CA TYR A 134 5.78 -0.60 7.33
C TYR A 134 4.92 -0.36 8.57
N LEU A 135 4.49 -1.40 9.27
CA LEU A 135 3.72 -1.26 10.51
C LEU A 135 4.62 -0.72 11.63
N SER A 136 5.86 -1.20 11.73
CA SER A 136 6.80 -0.66 12.72
C SER A 136 7.20 0.78 12.43
N TRP A 137 7.19 1.23 11.17
CA TRP A 137 7.39 2.66 10.87
C TRP A 137 6.26 3.49 11.47
N VAL A 138 5.02 3.05 11.27
CA VAL A 138 3.83 3.74 11.76
C VAL A 138 3.81 3.80 13.29
N SER A 139 4.19 2.73 13.98
CA SER A 139 4.20 2.70 15.44
C SER A 139 5.40 3.40 16.07
N SER A 140 6.61 3.25 15.51
CA SER A 140 7.85 3.53 16.25
C SER A 140 8.44 4.91 15.99
N VAL A 141 8.24 5.48 14.79
CA VAL A 141 8.82 6.78 14.43
C VAL A 141 8.46 7.93 15.39
N PRO A 142 7.24 8.00 15.98
CA PRO A 142 6.93 9.02 17.01
C PRO A 142 7.84 8.97 18.25
N TYR A 143 8.46 7.83 18.52
CA TYR A 143 9.23 7.54 19.73
C TYR A 143 10.76 7.53 19.50
N ASN A 144 11.22 7.67 18.25
CA ASN A 144 12.65 7.72 17.92
C ASN A 144 13.23 9.14 18.14
N SER A 145 13.30 9.60 19.38
CA SER A 145 13.66 11.00 19.71
C SER A 145 15.09 11.39 19.36
N GLU A 146 16.05 10.46 19.43
CA GLU A 146 17.48 10.75 19.23
C GLU A 146 17.93 10.65 17.78
N THR A 147 17.43 9.65 17.06
CA THR A 147 17.85 9.30 15.70
C THR A 147 16.88 9.79 14.62
N GLY A 148 15.68 10.22 15.01
CA GLY A 148 14.64 10.72 14.11
C GLY A 148 14.19 9.67 13.09
N PHE A 149 14.08 10.09 11.84
CA PHE A 149 13.69 9.24 10.71
C PHE A 149 14.79 8.28 10.25
N PHE A 150 16.04 8.47 10.65
CA PHE A 150 17.16 7.61 10.27
C PHE A 150 17.30 6.42 11.22
N THR A 151 16.22 5.66 11.35
CA THR A 151 16.13 4.47 12.19
C THR A 151 15.47 3.36 11.39
N ASN A 152 16.06 2.17 11.39
CA ASN A 152 15.42 1.00 10.82
C ASN A 152 14.14 0.69 11.62
N PRO A 153 12.95 0.76 11.01
CA PRO A 153 11.70 0.59 11.73
C PRO A 153 11.57 -0.77 12.41
N SER A 154 12.11 -1.83 11.80
CA SER A 154 11.93 -3.19 12.29
C SER A 154 12.91 -3.53 13.42
N THR A 155 14.17 -3.11 13.31
CA THR A 155 15.22 -3.46 14.30
C THR A 155 15.42 -2.39 15.37
N GLY A 156 15.17 -1.11 15.05
CA GLY A 156 15.53 0.01 15.92
C GLY A 156 16.96 0.51 15.74
N PHE A 157 17.72 -0.05 14.80
CA PHE A 157 19.09 0.39 14.54
C PHE A 157 19.14 1.75 13.86
N GLN A 158 20.15 2.54 14.24
CA GLN A 158 20.43 3.79 13.55
C GLN A 158 20.89 3.53 12.11
N MET A 159 20.42 4.35 11.18
CA MET A 159 20.75 4.26 9.77
C MET A 159 21.39 5.56 9.26
N THR A 160 21.98 5.51 8.07
CA THR A 160 22.34 6.70 7.29
C THR A 160 21.24 7.03 6.29
N LEU A 161 21.29 8.22 5.71
CA LEU A 161 20.43 8.59 4.58
C LEU A 161 20.52 7.57 3.43
N GLU A 162 21.74 7.10 3.11
CA GLU A 162 21.96 6.05 2.11
C GLU A 162 21.30 4.73 2.52
N GLY A 163 21.40 4.36 3.80
CA GLY A 163 20.75 3.17 4.35
C GLY A 163 19.22 3.22 4.27
N MET A 164 18.62 4.40 4.44
CA MET A 164 17.17 4.60 4.25
C MET A 164 16.77 4.49 2.77
N GLY A 165 17.67 4.87 1.87
CA GLY A 165 17.47 4.80 0.43
C GLY A 165 16.19 5.50 -0.02
N ALA A 166 15.45 4.87 -0.93
CA ALA A 166 14.25 5.47 -1.51
C ALA A 166 13.05 5.56 -0.55
N TYR A 167 13.08 4.87 0.60
CA TYR A 167 11.98 4.89 1.56
C TYR A 167 11.85 6.24 2.27
N ILE A 168 12.94 7.02 2.36
CA ILE A 168 12.93 8.35 3.02
C ILE A 168 12.05 9.37 2.30
N PHE A 169 11.70 9.14 1.03
CA PHE A 169 10.80 9.99 0.26
C PHE A 169 9.32 9.64 0.49
N ASN A 170 9.02 8.51 1.13
CA ASN A 170 7.65 8.08 1.36
C ASN A 170 7.13 8.74 2.64
N THR A 171 6.14 9.63 2.54
CA THR A 171 5.55 10.31 3.69
C THR A 171 4.28 9.63 4.20
N ILE A 172 3.70 8.68 3.44
CA ILE A 172 2.44 8.01 3.79
C ILE A 172 2.49 7.31 5.17
N TYR A 173 3.59 6.65 5.49
CA TYR A 173 3.72 5.92 6.76
C TYR A 173 3.93 6.86 7.94
N THR A 174 4.61 7.99 7.71
CA THR A 174 4.73 9.07 8.70
C THR A 174 3.41 9.83 8.87
N GLU A 175 2.62 9.98 7.81
CA GLU A 175 1.25 10.50 7.91
C GLU A 175 0.40 9.58 8.80
N TYR A 176 0.47 8.26 8.56
CA TYR A 176 -0.25 7.28 9.37
C TYR A 176 0.21 7.25 10.83
N SER A 177 1.50 7.48 11.10
CA SER A 177 2.01 7.51 12.48
C SER A 177 1.43 8.66 13.29
N VAL A 178 1.16 9.82 12.67
CA VAL A 178 0.45 10.93 13.34
C VAL A 178 -0.97 10.54 13.71
N TYR A 179 -1.69 9.86 12.82
CA TYR A 179 -3.06 9.42 13.11
C TYR A 179 -3.11 8.37 14.21
N VAL A 180 -2.26 7.36 14.14
CA VAL A 180 -2.15 6.31 15.17
C VAL A 180 -1.79 6.92 16.53
N TYR A 181 -0.80 7.82 16.55
CA TYR A 181 -0.36 8.48 17.78
C TYR A 181 -1.47 9.33 18.42
N LEU A 182 -2.22 10.11 17.63
CA LEU A 182 -3.27 11.00 18.15
C LEU A 182 -4.56 10.26 18.51
N LEU A 183 -4.92 9.22 17.77
CA LEU A 183 -6.17 8.49 17.96
C LEU A 183 -6.05 7.30 18.90
N HIS A 184 -4.82 6.90 19.26
CA HIS A 184 -4.51 5.73 20.06
C HIS A 184 -5.13 4.42 19.53
N ILE A 185 -5.25 4.30 18.20
CA ILE A 185 -5.72 3.07 17.54
C ILE A 185 -4.52 2.15 17.34
N LYS A 186 -4.65 0.86 17.65
CA LYS A 186 -3.60 -0.13 17.35
C LYS A 186 -3.23 -0.11 15.85
N THR A 187 -1.94 -0.04 15.56
CA THR A 187 -1.38 0.17 14.21
C THR A 187 -1.89 -0.84 13.18
N THR A 188 -1.97 -2.11 13.55
CA THR A 188 -2.46 -3.19 12.68
C THR A 188 -3.92 -2.98 12.27
N VAL A 189 -4.79 -2.60 13.19
CA VAL A 189 -6.21 -2.29 12.91
C VAL A 189 -6.31 -1.06 12.00
N PHE A 190 -5.58 0.01 12.34
CA PHE A 190 -5.58 1.23 11.56
C PHE A 190 -5.14 0.99 10.11
N CYS A 191 -3.98 0.36 9.92
CA CYS A 191 -3.41 0.12 8.61
C CYS A 191 -4.18 -0.97 7.85
N ARG A 192 -4.24 -2.20 8.38
CA ARG A 192 -4.79 -3.35 7.64
C ARG A 192 -6.28 -3.18 7.36
N PHE A 193 -7.07 -2.67 8.30
CA PHE A 193 -8.52 -2.54 8.11
C PHE A 193 -8.90 -1.18 7.52
N PHE A 194 -8.66 -0.09 8.24
CA PHE A 194 -9.19 1.24 7.88
C PHE A 194 -8.49 1.86 6.68
N MET A 195 -7.15 1.82 6.62
CA MET A 195 -6.44 2.39 5.47
C MET A 195 -6.52 1.52 4.22
N SER A 196 -6.61 0.19 4.34
CA SER A 196 -6.96 -0.67 3.19
C SER A 196 -8.35 -0.34 2.66
N PHE A 197 -9.36 -0.22 3.52
CA PHE A 197 -10.71 0.20 3.11
C PHE A 197 -10.68 1.55 2.39
N PHE A 198 -9.99 2.54 2.96
CA PHE A 198 -9.85 3.86 2.34
C PHE A 198 -9.18 3.77 0.97
N ASN A 199 -8.13 2.97 0.82
CA ASN A 199 -7.40 2.83 -0.44
C ASN A 199 -8.22 2.05 -1.49
N TYR A 200 -9.01 1.04 -1.11
CA TYR A 200 -9.98 0.44 -2.03
C TYR A 200 -11.06 1.44 -2.46
N TYR A 201 -11.56 2.27 -1.53
CA TYR A 201 -12.53 3.31 -1.84
C TYR A 201 -11.95 4.37 -2.79
N LEU A 202 -10.70 4.78 -2.57
CA LEU A 202 -9.96 5.67 -3.46
C LEU A 202 -9.81 5.07 -4.85
N TYR A 203 -9.48 3.77 -4.94
CA TYR A 203 -9.38 3.09 -6.23
C TYR A 203 -10.74 3.06 -6.95
N GLY A 204 -11.81 2.71 -6.22
CA GLY A 204 -13.15 2.70 -6.76
C GLY A 204 -13.61 4.08 -7.25
N CYS A 205 -13.26 5.15 -6.54
CA CYS A 205 -13.46 6.52 -7.02
C CYS A 205 -12.66 6.81 -8.30
N CYS A 206 -11.42 6.33 -8.39
CA CYS A 206 -10.58 6.49 -9.58
C CYS A 206 -11.20 5.79 -10.81
N VAL A 207 -11.61 4.53 -10.67
CA VAL A 207 -12.30 3.75 -11.71
C VAL A 207 -13.61 4.40 -12.12
N THR A 208 -14.42 4.83 -11.16
CA THR A 208 -15.72 5.48 -11.42
C THR A 208 -15.52 6.80 -12.17
N ALA A 209 -14.54 7.61 -11.76
CA ALA A 209 -14.24 8.88 -12.42
C ALA A 209 -13.79 8.69 -13.88
N PHE A 210 -12.99 7.64 -14.15
CA PHE A 210 -12.61 7.28 -15.52
C PHE A 210 -13.80 6.77 -16.34
N CYS A 211 -14.60 5.86 -15.79
CA CYS A 211 -15.77 5.33 -16.48
C CYS A 211 -16.76 6.46 -16.83
N GLU A 212 -17.02 7.36 -15.90
CA GLU A 212 -17.87 8.53 -16.14
C GLU A 212 -17.29 9.47 -17.20
N PHE A 213 -15.97 9.68 -17.20
CA PHE A 213 -15.30 10.45 -18.25
C PHE A 213 -15.58 9.84 -19.63
N VAL A 214 -15.41 8.53 -19.80
CA VAL A 214 -15.68 7.82 -21.06
C VAL A 214 -17.14 7.98 -21.50
N PHE A 215 -18.09 7.85 -20.57
CA PHE A 215 -19.52 7.81 -20.88
C PHE A 215 -20.07 9.20 -21.21
N ARG A 216 -19.67 10.24 -20.45
CA ARG A 216 -20.11 11.62 -20.71
C ARG A 216 -19.69 12.10 -22.11
N HIS A 217 -18.53 11.68 -22.59
CA HIS A 217 -18.02 12.11 -23.89
C HIS A 217 -18.59 11.32 -25.08
N THR A 218 -19.22 10.16 -24.85
CA THR A 218 -19.85 9.33 -25.90
C THR A 218 -21.33 9.63 -26.12
N LYS A 219 -21.89 10.65 -25.43
CA LYS A 219 -23.30 11.06 -25.49
C LYS A 219 -24.31 9.96 -25.15
N ALA A 220 -23.88 8.91 -24.45
CA ALA A 220 -24.80 7.90 -23.95
C ALA A 220 -25.66 8.51 -22.84
N GLU A 221 -26.99 8.49 -22.98
CA GLU A 221 -27.92 8.97 -21.95
C GLU A 221 -27.93 7.99 -20.77
N LEU A 222 -27.13 8.27 -19.73
CA LEU A 222 -27.12 7.48 -18.51
C LEU A 222 -27.54 8.27 -17.28
N ARG A 223 -28.19 7.55 -16.37
CA ARG A 223 -28.35 8.02 -15.00
C ARG A 223 -26.98 7.96 -14.30
N PRO A 224 -26.57 9.01 -13.58
CA PRO A 224 -25.31 9.05 -12.83
C PRO A 224 -25.09 7.87 -11.87
N ASP A 225 -26.18 7.28 -11.38
CA ASP A 225 -26.16 6.13 -10.47
C ASP A 225 -25.55 4.85 -11.07
N TYR A 226 -25.34 4.77 -12.39
CA TYR A 226 -24.79 3.55 -13.02
C TYR A 226 -23.27 3.49 -12.98
N PHE A 227 -22.58 4.62 -12.90
CA PHE A 227 -21.12 4.66 -12.97
C PHE A 227 -20.46 3.92 -11.79
N GLN A 228 -21.11 3.90 -10.63
CA GLN A 228 -20.58 3.21 -9.44
C GLN A 228 -20.35 1.71 -9.66
N PHE A 229 -21.11 1.06 -10.56
CA PHE A 229 -20.94 -0.37 -10.84
C PHE A 229 -19.66 -0.68 -11.63
N ALA A 230 -18.98 0.32 -12.19
CA ALA A 230 -17.65 0.15 -12.79
C ALA A 230 -16.63 -0.43 -11.78
N VAL A 231 -16.84 -0.17 -10.49
CA VAL A 231 -16.01 -0.68 -9.40
C VAL A 231 -16.09 -2.21 -9.24
N ALA A 232 -17.07 -2.88 -9.86
CA ALA A 232 -17.15 -4.35 -9.84
C ALA A 232 -15.87 -5.03 -10.34
N ILE A 233 -15.12 -4.39 -11.26
CA ILE A 233 -13.84 -4.91 -11.73
C ILE A 233 -12.80 -5.08 -10.63
N LEU A 234 -12.91 -4.35 -9.52
CA LEU A 234 -11.98 -4.49 -8.39
C LEU A 234 -12.08 -5.87 -7.73
N PHE A 235 -13.23 -6.53 -7.81
CA PHE A 235 -13.36 -7.91 -7.32
C PHE A 235 -12.47 -8.87 -8.10
N LEU A 236 -12.27 -8.68 -9.41
CA LEU A 236 -11.34 -9.49 -10.19
C LEU A 236 -9.90 -9.44 -9.63
N PHE A 237 -9.47 -8.29 -9.14
CA PHE A 237 -8.14 -8.15 -8.55
C PHE A 237 -8.08 -8.68 -7.12
N GLY A 238 -9.23 -8.87 -6.47
CA GLY A 238 -9.36 -9.43 -5.11
C GLY A 238 -9.22 -10.96 -5.03
N PHE A 239 -9.14 -11.67 -6.16
CA PHE A 239 -8.87 -13.11 -6.15
C PHE A 239 -7.46 -13.39 -5.60
N ALA A 240 -7.26 -14.53 -4.96
CA ALA A 240 -5.94 -14.95 -4.49
C ALA A 240 -4.95 -15.06 -5.68
N GLU A 241 -3.71 -14.62 -5.48
CA GLU A 241 -2.67 -14.67 -6.52
C GLU A 241 -2.48 -16.08 -7.08
N SER A 242 -2.41 -17.08 -6.20
CA SER A 242 -2.29 -18.49 -6.59
C SER A 242 -3.48 -18.96 -7.44
N PHE A 243 -4.69 -18.48 -7.15
CA PHE A 243 -5.87 -18.78 -7.93
C PHE A 243 -5.79 -18.15 -9.33
N LEU A 244 -5.40 -16.88 -9.42
CA LEU A 244 -5.22 -16.18 -10.70
C LEU A 244 -4.17 -16.85 -11.58
N TYR A 245 -3.05 -17.26 -10.98
CA TYR A 245 -1.96 -17.95 -11.66
C TYR A 245 -2.35 -19.35 -12.13
N ASN A 246 -2.87 -20.20 -11.23
CA ASN A 246 -3.18 -21.60 -11.52
C ASN A 246 -4.30 -21.78 -12.55
N ASN A 247 -5.21 -20.81 -12.65
CA ASN A 247 -6.31 -20.84 -13.63
C ASN A 247 -5.98 -20.06 -14.91
N HIS A 248 -4.73 -19.62 -15.09
CA HIS A 248 -4.31 -18.80 -16.23
C HIS A 248 -5.22 -17.58 -16.44
N LEU A 249 -5.62 -16.92 -15.35
CA LEU A 249 -6.45 -15.72 -15.40
C LEU A 249 -5.58 -14.47 -15.47
N LEU A 250 -4.60 -14.32 -14.59
CA LEU A 250 -3.70 -13.17 -14.55
C LEU A 250 -2.37 -13.57 -13.91
N ILE A 251 -1.27 -13.08 -14.49
CA ILE A 251 0.08 -13.30 -13.94
C ILE A 251 0.70 -11.93 -13.71
N LEU A 252 0.76 -11.51 -12.45
CA LEU A 252 1.09 -10.15 -12.06
C LEU A 252 2.07 -10.16 -10.89
N GLN A 253 3.02 -9.22 -10.90
CA GLN A 253 4.00 -9.11 -9.81
C GLN A 253 3.34 -8.60 -8.53
N ASP A 254 3.52 -9.36 -7.44
CA ASP A 254 3.04 -9.06 -6.10
C ASP A 254 1.52 -8.84 -6.03
N SER A 255 0.73 -9.54 -6.85
CA SER A 255 -0.73 -9.32 -6.91
C SER A 255 -1.40 -9.54 -5.56
N TRP A 256 -0.83 -10.41 -4.72
CA TRP A 256 -1.21 -10.61 -3.32
C TRP A 256 -1.32 -9.31 -2.50
N GLN A 257 -0.50 -8.29 -2.79
CA GLN A 257 -0.55 -6.98 -2.09
C GLN A 257 -1.86 -6.24 -2.34
N PHE A 258 -2.58 -6.54 -3.43
CA PHE A 258 -3.93 -6.01 -3.62
C PHE A 258 -4.83 -6.51 -2.49
N ASN A 259 -4.73 -7.78 -2.13
CA ASN A 259 -5.60 -8.42 -1.13
C ASN A 259 -5.18 -8.06 0.29
N THR A 260 -3.88 -8.15 0.62
CA THR A 260 -3.40 -8.15 2.01
C THR A 260 -2.63 -6.91 2.43
N ALA A 261 -2.27 -6.05 1.47
CA ALA A 261 -1.43 -4.87 1.68
C ALA A 261 -1.92 -3.65 0.91
N MET A 262 -3.25 -3.50 0.75
CA MET A 262 -3.82 -2.34 0.05
C MET A 262 -3.51 -1.02 0.78
N PHE A 263 -3.22 -1.06 2.09
CA PHE A 263 -2.76 0.09 2.86
C PHE A 263 -1.36 0.60 2.47
N TYR A 264 -0.55 -0.21 1.78
CA TYR A 264 0.78 0.22 1.33
C TYR A 264 0.68 1.40 0.36
N GLY A 265 1.62 2.34 0.48
CA GLY A 265 1.75 3.42 -0.50
C GLY A 265 2.08 2.91 -1.90
N SER A 266 2.83 1.81 -2.01
CA SER A 266 3.10 1.14 -3.28
C SER A 266 1.83 0.60 -3.94
N SER A 267 0.85 0.13 -3.17
CA SER A 267 -0.43 -0.36 -3.69
C SER A 267 -1.22 0.77 -4.37
N ILE A 268 -1.19 2.00 -3.83
CA ILE A 268 -1.80 3.18 -4.46
C ILE A 268 -1.14 3.48 -5.80
N VAL A 269 0.19 3.56 -5.83
CA VAL A 269 0.95 3.83 -7.07
C VAL A 269 0.67 2.76 -8.12
N ARG A 270 0.67 1.49 -7.71
CA ARG A 270 0.51 0.36 -8.62
C ARG A 270 -0.91 0.20 -9.16
N THR A 271 -1.94 0.64 -8.45
CA THR A 271 -3.34 0.49 -8.89
C THR A 271 -3.87 1.72 -9.61
N MET A 272 -3.35 2.92 -9.31
CA MET A 272 -4.02 4.18 -9.69
C MET A 272 -3.14 5.18 -10.45
N SER A 273 -1.81 5.02 -10.49
CA SER A 273 -0.91 6.08 -10.97
C SER A 273 -1.19 6.55 -12.41
N ILE A 274 -1.43 5.61 -13.36
CA ILE A 274 -1.72 5.99 -14.75
C ILE A 274 -2.99 6.85 -14.82
N PHE A 275 -4.05 6.47 -14.10
CA PHE A 275 -5.27 7.26 -14.03
C PHE A 275 -5.04 8.63 -13.36
N MET A 276 -4.33 8.67 -12.23
CA MET A 276 -4.03 9.93 -11.53
C MET A 276 -3.24 10.90 -12.41
N ILE A 277 -2.31 10.40 -13.22
CA ILE A 277 -1.53 11.22 -14.15
C ILE A 277 -2.38 11.69 -15.33
N VAL A 278 -3.17 10.79 -15.94
CA VAL A 278 -3.78 11.06 -17.26
C VAL A 278 -5.15 11.72 -17.15
N LEU A 279 -6.00 11.30 -16.21
CA LEU A 279 -7.40 11.71 -16.12
C LEU A 279 -7.59 13.23 -16.01
N PRO A 280 -6.76 14.01 -15.28
CA PRO A 280 -6.89 15.47 -15.22
C PRO A 280 -6.67 16.21 -16.54
N PHE A 281 -6.04 15.56 -17.52
CA PHE A 281 -5.63 16.19 -18.78
C PHE A 281 -6.31 15.61 -20.01
N LEU A 282 -7.07 14.51 -19.90
CA LEU A 282 -7.65 13.85 -21.08
C LEU A 282 -8.54 14.76 -21.95
N ASP A 283 -9.18 15.77 -21.36
CA ASP A 283 -10.04 16.74 -22.07
C ASP A 283 -9.27 17.92 -22.69
N ARG A 284 -7.95 18.00 -22.50
CA ARG A 284 -7.11 19.12 -22.96
C ARG A 284 -6.65 18.93 -24.40
N ASP A 285 -6.65 20.01 -25.17
CA ASP A 285 -6.16 20.01 -26.55
C ASP A 285 -4.79 20.66 -26.72
N GLN A 286 -4.39 21.46 -25.73
CA GLN A 286 -3.07 22.08 -25.65
C GLN A 286 -2.65 22.09 -24.19
N LEU A 287 -1.33 22.04 -23.96
CA LEU A 287 -0.75 22.16 -22.63
C LEU A 287 -0.39 23.60 -22.32
N THR A 288 -0.72 24.01 -21.11
CA THR A 288 -0.29 25.27 -20.51
C THR A 288 0.81 25.00 -19.48
N VAL A 289 1.54 26.04 -19.08
CA VAL A 289 2.52 25.95 -17.98
C VAL A 289 1.86 25.43 -16.69
N ARG A 290 0.58 25.76 -16.46
CA ARG A 290 -0.18 25.26 -15.31
C ARG A 290 -0.35 23.74 -15.34
N ASP A 291 -0.51 23.16 -16.53
CA ASP A 291 -0.65 21.71 -16.68
C ASP A 291 0.69 21.01 -16.35
N VAL A 292 1.82 21.58 -16.79
CA VAL A 292 3.17 21.08 -16.44
C VAL A 292 3.39 21.13 -14.92
N LEU A 293 3.04 22.23 -14.27
CA LEU A 293 3.11 22.33 -12.80
C LEU A 293 2.19 21.31 -12.10
N THR A 294 1.02 21.02 -12.70
CA THR A 294 0.09 20.01 -12.16
C THR A 294 0.67 18.60 -12.26
N VAL A 295 1.33 18.25 -13.37
CA VAL A 295 2.06 16.97 -13.49
C VAL A 295 3.18 16.89 -12.45
N GLY A 296 3.94 17.98 -12.25
CA GLY A 296 4.95 18.06 -11.18
C GLY A 296 4.36 17.82 -9.79
N ALA A 297 3.18 18.39 -9.49
CA ALA A 297 2.48 18.15 -8.24
C ALA A 297 2.03 16.68 -8.09
N ILE A 298 1.50 16.06 -9.15
CA ILE A 298 1.12 14.64 -9.16
C ILE A 298 2.35 13.75 -8.98
N ALA A 299 3.50 14.11 -9.56
CA ALA A 299 4.75 13.38 -9.37
C ALA A 299 5.18 13.38 -7.90
N VAL A 300 5.13 14.53 -7.22
CA VAL A 300 5.37 14.63 -5.77
C VAL A 300 4.41 13.74 -4.98
N VAL A 301 3.10 13.77 -5.33
CA VAL A 301 2.10 12.89 -4.70
C VAL A 301 2.49 11.43 -4.83
N LEU A 302 2.77 10.94 -6.04
CA LEU A 302 3.05 9.52 -6.26
C LEU A 302 4.36 9.08 -5.62
N ILE A 303 5.43 9.88 -5.71
CA ILE A 303 6.71 9.62 -5.05
C ILE A 303 6.54 9.58 -3.52
N SER A 304 5.72 10.48 -2.96
CA SER A 304 5.44 10.49 -1.51
C SER A 304 4.73 9.23 -1.00
N LYS A 305 4.11 8.45 -1.90
CA LYS A 305 3.51 7.15 -1.57
C LYS A 305 4.48 6.01 -1.84
N SER A 306 5.19 6.03 -2.96
CA SER A 306 6.24 5.08 -3.26
C SER A 306 7.15 5.54 -4.40
N SER A 307 8.46 5.35 -4.24
CA SER A 307 9.47 5.59 -5.28
C SER A 307 9.29 4.75 -6.54
N ILE A 308 8.52 3.64 -6.50
CA ILE A 308 8.18 2.85 -7.70
C ILE A 308 7.38 3.64 -8.74
N ALA A 309 6.90 4.84 -8.38
CA ALA A 309 6.18 5.74 -9.27
C ALA A 309 7.06 6.33 -10.38
N LEU A 310 8.37 6.45 -10.16
CA LEU A 310 9.28 7.16 -11.08
C LEU A 310 9.20 6.67 -12.54
N PRO A 311 9.33 5.36 -12.85
CA PRO A 311 9.23 4.90 -14.24
C PRO A 311 7.86 5.21 -14.84
N LEU A 312 6.77 5.09 -14.07
CA LEU A 312 5.41 5.35 -14.53
C LEU A 312 5.19 6.83 -14.84
N ILE A 313 5.67 7.74 -13.99
CA ILE A 313 5.59 9.19 -14.22
C ILE A 313 6.25 9.54 -15.55
N ILE A 314 7.45 9.01 -15.82
CA ILE A 314 8.22 9.30 -17.03
C ILE A 314 7.49 8.78 -18.27
N ILE A 315 7.21 7.49 -18.35
CA ILE A 315 6.66 6.88 -19.57
C ILE A 315 5.24 7.34 -19.88
N VAL A 316 4.40 7.56 -18.86
CA VAL A 316 3.02 8.04 -19.05
C VAL A 316 3.02 9.49 -19.51
N SER A 317 3.91 10.33 -18.98
CA SER A 317 4.05 11.72 -19.43
C SER A 317 4.53 11.80 -20.87
N LEU A 318 5.53 10.99 -21.25
CA LEU A 318 6.01 10.89 -22.63
C LEU A 318 4.91 10.41 -23.58
N ALA A 319 4.20 9.34 -23.20
CA ALA A 319 3.08 8.81 -23.98
C ALA A 319 1.96 9.85 -24.18
N TYR A 320 1.60 10.56 -23.12
CA TYR A 320 0.61 11.64 -23.19
C TYR A 320 1.05 12.77 -24.13
N LEU A 321 2.30 13.22 -24.04
CA LEU A 321 2.84 14.28 -24.90
C LEU A 321 2.82 13.87 -26.39
N ILE A 322 3.29 12.66 -26.70
CA ILE A 322 3.27 12.13 -28.07
C ILE A 322 1.84 12.07 -28.59
N CYS A 323 0.90 11.54 -27.81
CA CYS A 323 -0.51 11.48 -28.20
C CYS A 323 -1.10 12.88 -28.40
N LEU A 324 -0.88 13.82 -27.49
CA LEU A 324 -1.42 15.17 -27.59
C LEU A 324 -1.03 15.84 -28.91
N TRP A 325 0.26 15.76 -29.26
CA TRP A 325 0.78 16.31 -30.51
C TRP A 325 0.25 15.56 -31.72
N LEU A 326 0.10 14.24 -31.65
CA LEU A 326 -0.45 13.44 -32.75
C LEU A 326 -1.91 13.82 -33.07
N PHE A 327 -2.72 14.10 -32.04
CA PHE A 327 -4.13 14.50 -32.18
C PHE A 327 -4.36 16.01 -32.42
N SER A 328 -3.30 16.82 -32.46
CA SER A 328 -3.40 18.24 -32.76
C SER A 328 -3.53 18.55 -34.26
N PHE A 329 -3.14 17.60 -35.12
CA PHE A 329 -3.09 17.71 -36.59
C PHE A 329 -2.30 18.91 -37.16
N ASP A 330 -1.48 19.58 -36.35
CA ASP A 330 -0.56 20.63 -36.81
C ASP A 330 0.72 20.00 -37.38
N LYS A 331 1.11 20.40 -38.60
CA LYS A 331 2.33 19.92 -39.25
C LYS A 331 3.59 20.18 -38.41
N ARG A 332 3.63 21.27 -37.64
CA ARG A 332 4.74 21.60 -36.74
C ARG A 332 4.88 20.60 -35.60
N ASN A 333 3.79 19.98 -35.17
CA ASN A 333 3.79 19.03 -34.07
C ASN A 333 4.37 17.66 -34.46
N TYR A 334 4.33 17.28 -35.74
CA TYR A 334 5.08 16.11 -36.21
C TYR A 334 6.60 16.30 -36.12
N LEU A 335 7.10 17.53 -36.33
CA LEU A 335 8.51 17.86 -36.12
C LEU A 335 8.88 17.70 -34.64
N TRP A 336 8.05 18.21 -33.72
CA TRP A 336 8.28 18.05 -32.27
C TRP A 336 8.26 16.60 -31.82
N ILE A 337 7.33 15.78 -32.35
CA ILE A 337 7.31 14.33 -32.10
C ILE A 337 8.62 13.69 -32.60
N LEU A 338 9.06 14.00 -33.83
CA LEU A 338 10.29 13.46 -34.38
C LEU A 338 11.51 13.84 -33.52
N LEU A 339 11.62 15.10 -33.12
CA LEU A 339 12.69 15.57 -32.24
C LEU A 339 12.66 14.86 -30.87
N LEU A 340 11.47 14.66 -30.30
CA LEU A 340 11.31 13.92 -29.05
C LEU A 340 11.75 12.46 -29.21
N LEU A 341 11.35 11.78 -30.29
CA LEU A 341 11.75 10.40 -30.56
C LEU A 341 13.26 10.26 -30.78
N ILE A 342 13.90 11.21 -31.48
CA ILE A 342 15.36 11.25 -31.65
C ILE A 342 16.05 11.46 -30.30
N ALA A 343 15.55 12.39 -29.48
CA ALA A 343 16.07 12.61 -28.13
C ALA A 343 15.92 11.37 -27.26
N MET A 344 14.76 10.71 -27.28
CA MET A 344 14.52 9.45 -26.57
C MET A 344 15.45 8.34 -27.04
N LEU A 345 15.63 8.18 -28.36
CA LEU A 345 16.56 7.21 -28.92
C LEU A 345 18.00 7.48 -28.46
N THR A 346 18.42 8.74 -28.47
CA THR A 346 19.76 9.15 -28.05
C THR A 346 19.98 8.87 -26.56
N ILE A 347 19.04 9.26 -25.70
CA ILE A 347 19.07 9.01 -24.25
C ILE A 347 19.08 7.50 -23.98
N SER A 348 18.23 6.74 -24.67
CA SER A 348 18.17 5.28 -24.55
C SER A 348 19.49 4.60 -24.88
N ILE A 349 20.15 5.00 -25.98
CA ILE A 349 21.44 4.44 -26.39
C ILE A 349 22.51 4.75 -25.33
N VAL A 350 22.48 5.95 -24.73
CA VAL A 350 23.41 6.35 -23.67
C VAL A 350 23.19 5.55 -22.38
N LEU A 351 21.92 5.30 -22.01
CA LEU A 351 21.58 4.52 -20.82
C LEU A 351 21.95 3.03 -20.95
N GLY A 352 21.90 2.49 -22.17
CA GLY A 352 22.18 1.08 -22.43
C GLY A 352 21.03 0.14 -22.05
N ASN A 353 21.08 -1.08 -22.57
CA ASN A 353 20.09 -2.13 -22.29
C ASN A 353 20.38 -2.83 -20.96
N ASN A 354 19.34 -3.15 -20.19
CA ASN A 354 19.41 -4.09 -19.09
C ASN A 354 18.61 -5.37 -19.40
N ALA A 355 19.30 -6.38 -19.94
CA ALA A 355 18.69 -7.64 -20.36
C ALA A 355 17.88 -8.36 -19.26
N SER A 356 18.24 -8.18 -17.99
CA SER A 356 17.48 -8.77 -16.87
C SER A 356 16.10 -8.12 -16.72
N PHE A 357 16.00 -6.81 -16.95
CA PHE A 357 14.75 -6.07 -16.83
C PHE A 357 13.86 -6.35 -18.04
N GLU A 358 14.45 -6.29 -19.24
CA GLU A 358 13.81 -6.60 -20.52
C GLU A 358 13.17 -8.00 -20.47
N SER A 359 13.97 -9.02 -20.13
CA SER A 359 13.51 -10.40 -20.07
C SER A 359 12.38 -10.60 -19.05
N LEU A 360 12.45 -9.95 -17.88
CA LEU A 360 11.42 -10.05 -16.86
C LEU A 360 10.08 -9.50 -17.34
N VAL A 361 10.06 -8.28 -17.88
CA VAL A 361 8.83 -7.63 -18.35
C VAL A 361 8.26 -8.33 -19.58
N HIS A 362 9.12 -8.76 -20.51
CA HIS A 362 8.69 -9.56 -21.66
C HIS A 362 8.05 -10.88 -21.23
N THR A 363 8.63 -11.56 -20.23
CA THR A 363 8.06 -12.82 -19.70
C THR A 363 6.67 -12.58 -19.15
N TYR A 364 6.49 -11.57 -18.29
CA TYR A 364 5.16 -11.21 -17.79
C TYR A 364 4.17 -10.88 -18.91
N PHE A 365 4.59 -10.16 -19.96
CA PHE A 365 3.74 -9.87 -21.10
C PHE A 365 3.32 -11.14 -21.84
N LEU A 366 4.27 -12.00 -22.20
CA LEU A 366 4.02 -13.26 -22.92
C LEU A 366 3.16 -14.23 -22.12
N ASP A 367 3.36 -14.29 -20.80
CA ASP A 367 2.56 -15.12 -19.90
C ASP A 367 1.10 -14.62 -19.85
N ASN A 368 0.88 -13.31 -19.82
CA ASN A 368 -0.47 -12.76 -19.90
C ASN A 368 -1.13 -12.93 -21.27
N LEU A 369 -0.40 -13.10 -22.38
CA LEU A 369 -1.01 -13.47 -23.67
C LEU A 369 -1.70 -14.85 -23.63
N ARG A 370 -1.27 -15.72 -22.72
CA ARG A 370 -1.87 -17.04 -22.48
C ARG A 370 -3.10 -16.96 -21.57
N SER A 371 -3.41 -15.79 -21.00
CA SER A 371 -4.53 -15.63 -20.10
C SER A 371 -5.88 -15.71 -20.81
N ILE A 372 -6.84 -16.39 -20.19
CA ILE A 372 -8.23 -16.48 -20.65
C ILE A 372 -8.93 -15.11 -20.57
N LEU A 373 -8.52 -14.25 -19.64
CA LEU A 373 -9.09 -12.92 -19.45
C LEU A 373 -8.53 -11.91 -20.48
N PHE A 374 -7.28 -12.06 -20.90
CA PHE A 374 -6.59 -11.09 -21.74
C PHE A 374 -7.30 -10.85 -23.07
N TRP A 375 -7.71 -11.91 -23.76
CA TRP A 375 -8.34 -11.81 -25.08
C TRP A 375 -9.71 -11.11 -25.08
N PRO A 376 -10.65 -11.40 -24.15
CA PRO A 376 -11.84 -10.58 -23.96
C PRO A 376 -11.52 -9.09 -23.75
N CYS A 377 -10.51 -8.75 -22.94
CA CYS A 377 -10.10 -7.35 -22.76
C CYS A 377 -9.60 -6.73 -24.07
N VAL A 378 -8.79 -7.44 -24.86
CA VAL A 378 -8.33 -6.98 -26.18
C VAL A 378 -9.51 -6.74 -27.12
N VAL A 379 -10.53 -7.61 -27.13
CA VAL A 379 -11.73 -7.42 -27.96
C VAL A 379 -12.42 -6.11 -27.60
N PHE A 380 -12.72 -5.87 -26.31
CA PHE A 380 -13.37 -4.62 -25.88
C PHE A 380 -12.51 -3.38 -26.10
N PHE A 381 -11.18 -3.53 -25.98
CA PHE A 381 -10.25 -2.46 -26.32
C PHE A 381 -10.32 -2.11 -27.82
N ILE A 382 -10.35 -3.10 -28.71
CA ILE A 382 -10.45 -2.87 -30.17
C ILE A 382 -11.83 -2.32 -30.55
N THR A 383 -12.92 -2.86 -30.01
CA THR A 383 -14.28 -2.37 -30.31
C THR A 383 -14.48 -0.93 -29.86
N SER A 384 -13.77 -0.48 -28.82
CA SER A 384 -13.86 0.90 -28.36
C SER A 384 -13.46 1.95 -29.40
N PHE A 385 -12.65 1.59 -30.42
CA PHE A 385 -12.31 2.50 -31.53
C PHE A 385 -13.51 2.79 -32.46
N LEU A 386 -14.54 1.92 -32.48
CA LEU A 386 -15.75 2.09 -33.29
C LEU A 386 -16.61 3.27 -32.82
N TYR A 387 -16.44 3.74 -31.58
CA TYR A 387 -17.14 4.92 -31.08
C TYR A 387 -16.67 6.22 -31.76
N HIS A 388 -15.56 6.19 -32.52
CA HIS A 388 -14.94 7.34 -33.18
C HIS A 388 -14.77 8.56 -32.24
N ASN A 389 -14.62 8.29 -30.95
CA ASN A 389 -14.54 9.31 -29.93
C ASN A 389 -13.08 9.70 -29.69
N LYS A 390 -12.76 10.97 -29.95
CA LYS A 390 -11.42 11.55 -29.76
C LYS A 390 -10.79 11.19 -28.41
N TYR A 391 -11.56 11.22 -27.32
CA TYR A 391 -11.05 11.02 -25.98
C TYR A 391 -10.76 9.54 -25.68
N ILE A 392 -11.62 8.63 -26.15
CA ILE A 392 -11.39 7.18 -26.06
C ILE A 392 -10.15 6.80 -26.86
N ILE A 393 -10.09 7.23 -28.13
CA ILE A 393 -8.98 6.92 -29.02
C ILE A 393 -7.68 7.48 -28.44
N ARG A 394 -7.68 8.72 -27.92
CA ARG A 394 -6.52 9.32 -27.26
C ARG A 394 -6.03 8.49 -26.08
N PHE A 395 -6.93 8.07 -25.19
CA PHE A 395 -6.54 7.24 -24.03
C PHE A 395 -5.99 5.88 -24.45
N ASN A 396 -6.61 5.23 -25.44
CA ASN A 396 -6.11 3.97 -25.99
C ASN A 396 -4.71 4.13 -26.61
N CYS A 397 -4.48 5.21 -27.36
CA CYS A 397 -3.16 5.51 -27.90
C CYS A 397 -2.13 5.72 -26.79
N ILE A 398 -2.48 6.38 -25.69
CA ILE A 398 -1.60 6.53 -24.53
C ILE A 398 -1.20 5.15 -23.99
N LEU A 399 -2.16 4.25 -23.78
CA LEU A 399 -1.88 2.89 -23.30
C LEU A 399 -0.98 2.11 -24.28
N LEU A 400 -1.23 2.19 -25.58
CA LEU A 400 -0.39 1.52 -26.59
C LEU A 400 1.05 2.06 -26.58
N ILE A 401 1.24 3.38 -26.45
CA ILE A 401 2.58 3.97 -26.38
C ILE A 401 3.26 3.60 -25.06
N VAL A 402 2.55 3.61 -23.93
CA VAL A 402 3.11 3.14 -22.64
C VAL A 402 3.60 1.70 -22.75
N LEU A 403 2.79 0.81 -23.35
CA LEU A 403 3.19 -0.59 -23.58
C LEU A 403 4.42 -0.68 -24.49
N ALA A 404 4.45 0.11 -25.57
CA ALA A 404 5.59 0.16 -26.47
C ALA A 404 6.87 0.63 -25.77
N LEU A 405 6.77 1.64 -24.89
CA LEU A 405 7.91 2.11 -24.09
C LEU A 405 8.36 1.12 -23.00
N MET A 406 7.55 0.12 -22.66
CA MET A 406 7.94 -0.95 -21.73
C MET A 406 8.57 -2.16 -22.44
N ILE A 407 8.16 -2.46 -23.68
CA ILE A 407 8.47 -3.74 -24.35
C ILE A 407 9.37 -3.57 -25.58
N VAL A 408 9.25 -2.47 -26.32
CA VAL A 408 10.01 -2.31 -27.58
C VAL A 408 11.49 -2.09 -27.24
N PRO A 409 12.40 -2.96 -27.74
CA PRO A 409 13.83 -2.81 -27.52
C PRO A 409 14.33 -1.42 -27.87
N VAL A 410 15.40 -0.99 -27.20
CA VAL A 410 15.93 0.38 -27.24
C VAL A 410 15.01 1.35 -26.49
N PHE A 411 13.75 1.52 -26.86
CA PHE A 411 12.87 2.47 -26.15
C PHE A 411 12.65 2.11 -24.67
N ASN A 412 12.65 0.81 -24.34
CA ASN A 412 12.58 0.28 -22.98
C ASN A 412 13.75 0.69 -22.07
N ASN A 413 14.94 0.99 -22.59
CA ASN A 413 16.11 1.36 -21.76
C ASN A 413 15.84 2.54 -20.80
N ILE A 414 15.00 3.50 -21.23
CA ILE A 414 14.58 4.64 -20.40
C ILE A 414 13.76 4.15 -19.20
N PHE A 415 12.79 3.26 -19.48
CA PHE A 415 11.92 2.66 -18.47
C PHE A 415 12.71 1.78 -17.49
N GLU A 416 13.66 1.00 -17.99
CA GLU A 416 14.52 0.13 -17.17
C GLU A 416 15.40 0.93 -16.23
N SER A 417 16.08 1.95 -16.76
CA SER A 417 16.93 2.84 -15.98
C SER A 417 16.14 3.58 -14.90
N ALA A 418 14.95 4.07 -15.23
CA ALA A 418 14.07 4.73 -14.27
C ALA A 418 13.52 3.77 -13.19
N SER A 419 13.44 2.47 -13.48
CA SER A 419 12.94 1.47 -12.53
C SER A 419 13.93 1.17 -11.41
N MET A 420 15.24 1.32 -11.65
CA MET A 420 16.35 1.04 -10.72
C MET A 420 16.48 -0.42 -10.23
N TYR A 421 15.37 -1.13 -10.05
CA TYR A 421 15.30 -2.53 -9.62
C TYR A 421 14.33 -3.34 -10.48
N ASN A 422 14.66 -4.62 -10.71
CA ASN A 422 13.85 -5.56 -11.49
C ASN A 422 12.38 -5.63 -11.02
N PHE A 423 12.16 -5.76 -9.71
CA PHE A 423 10.82 -5.85 -9.15
C PHE A 423 10.01 -4.56 -9.33
N VAL A 424 10.67 -3.40 -9.46
CA VAL A 424 10.00 -2.11 -9.74
C VAL A 424 9.48 -2.08 -11.17
N ALA A 425 10.26 -2.57 -12.14
CA ALA A 425 9.83 -2.70 -13.53
C ALA A 425 8.62 -3.64 -13.65
N ALA A 426 8.68 -4.81 -12.99
CA ALA A 426 7.57 -5.76 -12.99
C ALA A 426 6.29 -5.20 -12.32
N ARG A 427 6.44 -4.42 -11.23
CA ARG A 427 5.32 -3.71 -10.60
C ARG A 427 4.74 -2.62 -11.52
N ALA A 428 5.56 -1.91 -12.28
CA ALA A 428 5.08 -0.93 -13.25
C ALA A 428 4.29 -1.59 -14.40
N PHE A 429 4.72 -2.75 -14.87
CA PHE A 429 3.95 -3.56 -15.83
C PHE A 429 2.61 -4.05 -15.24
N THR A 430 2.59 -4.38 -13.94
CA THR A 430 1.35 -4.71 -13.23
C THR A 430 0.38 -3.51 -13.23
N THR A 431 0.87 -2.30 -13.01
CA THR A 431 0.07 -1.06 -13.12
C THR A 431 -0.54 -0.88 -14.51
N PHE A 432 0.26 -1.11 -15.55
CA PHE A 432 -0.23 -1.07 -16.93
C PHE A 432 -1.36 -2.08 -17.15
N THR A 433 -1.17 -3.33 -16.70
CA THR A 433 -2.13 -4.41 -16.89
C THR A 433 -3.45 -4.14 -16.15
N TYR A 434 -3.41 -3.67 -14.89
CA TYR A 434 -4.61 -3.23 -14.18
C TYR A 434 -5.34 -2.10 -14.90
N THR A 435 -4.61 -1.10 -15.40
CA THR A 435 -5.20 0.02 -16.13
C THR A 435 -5.87 -0.45 -17.43
N PHE A 436 -5.21 -1.34 -18.17
CA PHE A 436 -5.75 -1.92 -19.40
C PHE A 436 -7.05 -2.71 -19.15
N ILE A 437 -7.08 -3.53 -18.10
CA ILE A 437 -8.28 -4.31 -17.72
C ILE A 437 -9.42 -3.39 -17.30
N VAL A 438 -9.15 -2.39 -16.45
CA VAL A 438 -10.16 -1.40 -16.03
C VAL A 438 -10.71 -0.63 -17.23
N ALA A 439 -9.85 -0.22 -18.16
CA ALA A 439 -10.26 0.47 -19.37
C ALA A 439 -11.18 -0.40 -20.23
N SER A 440 -10.76 -1.64 -20.48
CA SER A 440 -11.52 -2.62 -21.26
C SER A 440 -12.87 -2.94 -20.61
N PHE A 441 -12.90 -3.09 -19.28
CA PHE A 441 -14.15 -3.29 -18.54
C PHE A 441 -15.07 -2.07 -18.65
N SER A 442 -14.52 -0.85 -18.58
CA SER A 442 -15.30 0.37 -18.77
C SER A 442 -15.93 0.43 -20.17
N TYR A 443 -15.22 -0.05 -21.20
CA TYR A 443 -15.75 -0.16 -22.56
C TYR A 443 -16.84 -1.25 -22.68
N LEU A 444 -16.65 -2.41 -22.05
CA LEU A 444 -17.72 -3.41 -21.94
C LEU A 444 -18.97 -2.82 -21.29
N LEU A 445 -18.83 -2.04 -20.21
CA LEU A 445 -19.98 -1.41 -19.57
C LEU A 445 -20.67 -0.40 -20.50
N LEU A 446 -19.90 0.34 -21.30
CA LEU A 446 -20.43 1.24 -22.30
C LEU A 446 -21.23 0.47 -23.35
N ASP A 447 -20.69 -0.65 -23.85
CA ASP A 447 -21.36 -1.53 -24.82
C ASP A 447 -22.66 -2.10 -24.27
N ILE A 448 -22.68 -2.59 -23.02
CA ILE A 448 -23.90 -3.09 -22.37
C ILE A 448 -24.99 -2.00 -22.35
N VAL A 449 -24.62 -0.78 -21.98
CA VAL A 449 -25.56 0.33 -21.88
C VAL A 449 -26.13 0.71 -23.24
N THR A 450 -25.26 0.84 -24.25
CA THR A 450 -25.66 1.28 -25.60
C THR A 450 -26.49 0.22 -26.32
N LEU A 451 -26.24 -1.06 -26.06
CA LEU A 451 -26.97 -2.19 -26.66
C LEU A 451 -28.31 -2.48 -25.97
N VAL A 452 -28.34 -2.55 -24.63
CA VAL A 452 -29.55 -2.98 -23.91
C VAL A 452 -30.65 -1.91 -23.93
N LYS A 453 -30.28 -0.62 -23.91
CA LYS A 453 -31.16 0.57 -23.93
C LYS A 453 -32.25 0.65 -22.85
N ASN A 454 -32.52 -0.44 -22.13
CA ASN A 454 -33.45 -0.51 -21.01
C ASN A 454 -32.70 -0.25 -19.69
N PRO A 455 -32.90 0.91 -19.05
CA PRO A 455 -32.16 1.30 -17.85
C PRO A 455 -32.36 0.34 -16.67
N PHE A 456 -33.54 -0.28 -16.56
CA PHE A 456 -33.84 -1.24 -15.50
C PHE A 456 -33.08 -2.55 -15.69
N LEU A 457 -33.02 -3.05 -16.92
CA LEU A 457 -32.29 -4.28 -17.24
C LEU A 457 -30.78 -4.07 -17.12
N VAL A 458 -30.26 -2.94 -17.60
CA VAL A 458 -28.84 -2.55 -17.42
C VAL A 458 -28.46 -2.60 -15.95
N ARG A 459 -29.24 -1.96 -15.06
CA ARG A 459 -28.96 -1.97 -13.61
C ARG A 459 -28.90 -3.39 -13.04
N ARG A 460 -29.82 -4.27 -13.44
CA ARG A 460 -29.84 -5.67 -12.98
C ARG A 460 -28.62 -6.45 -13.45
N ILE A 461 -28.22 -6.29 -14.72
CA ILE A 461 -27.02 -6.93 -15.27
C ILE A 461 -25.78 -6.46 -14.52
N LEU A 462 -25.58 -5.15 -14.36
CA LEU A 462 -24.43 -4.59 -13.64
C LEU A 462 -24.37 -5.04 -12.18
N SER A 463 -25.52 -5.07 -11.51
CA SER A 463 -25.61 -5.56 -10.13
C SER A 463 -25.29 -7.06 -10.06
N ALA A 464 -25.82 -7.88 -10.98
CA ALA A 464 -25.58 -9.31 -11.02
C ALA A 464 -24.09 -9.64 -11.28
N ILE A 465 -23.43 -8.91 -12.18
CA ILE A 465 -21.99 -9.03 -12.40
C ILE A 465 -21.23 -8.68 -11.11
N GLY A 466 -21.55 -7.55 -10.48
CA GLY A 466 -20.91 -7.12 -9.24
C GLY A 466 -21.06 -8.11 -8.08
N TYR A 467 -22.28 -8.58 -7.82
CA TYR A 467 -22.53 -9.58 -6.77
C TYR A 467 -21.93 -10.94 -7.11
N GLY A 468 -22.01 -11.38 -8.37
CA GLY A 468 -21.41 -12.63 -8.84
C GLY A 468 -19.89 -12.65 -8.65
N MET A 469 -19.20 -11.57 -9.06
CA MET A 469 -17.75 -11.43 -8.84
C MET A 469 -17.40 -11.38 -7.35
N CYS A 470 -18.17 -10.66 -6.54
CA CYS A 470 -17.99 -10.61 -5.09
C CYS A 470 -18.07 -12.02 -4.48
N ILE A 471 -19.14 -12.77 -4.76
CA ILE A 471 -19.32 -14.15 -4.28
C ILE A 471 -18.16 -15.04 -4.75
N ALA A 472 -17.77 -14.93 -6.02
CA ALA A 472 -16.68 -15.72 -6.58
C ALA A 472 -15.36 -15.48 -5.83
N VAL A 473 -15.03 -14.23 -5.50
CA VAL A 473 -13.83 -13.91 -4.70
C VAL A 473 -13.89 -14.61 -3.35
N PHE A 474 -14.98 -14.45 -2.59
CA PHE A 474 -15.14 -15.12 -1.29
C PHE A 474 -14.99 -16.64 -1.39
N VAL A 475 -15.64 -17.26 -2.38
CA VAL A 475 -15.56 -18.71 -2.61
C VAL A 475 -14.13 -19.13 -2.95
N THR A 476 -13.40 -18.41 -3.78
CA THR A 476 -12.03 -18.81 -4.13
C THR A 476 -11.05 -18.69 -2.98
N THR A 477 -11.20 -17.70 -2.11
CA THR A 477 -10.38 -17.61 -0.90
C THR A 477 -10.71 -18.74 0.08
N SER A 478 -11.95 -19.26 0.06
CA SER A 478 -12.36 -20.43 0.84
C SER A 478 -11.69 -21.75 0.42
N VAL A 479 -11.27 -21.86 -0.84
CA VAL A 479 -10.58 -23.05 -1.35
C VAL A 479 -9.17 -23.14 -0.76
N SER A 480 -8.58 -22.00 -0.37
CA SER A 480 -7.27 -21.94 0.29
C SER A 480 -7.32 -22.06 1.82
N ASN A 481 -8.40 -21.62 2.47
CA ASN A 481 -8.59 -21.62 3.93
C ASN A 481 -10.09 -21.77 4.23
N ASN A 482 -10.48 -22.43 5.32
CA ASN A 482 -11.87 -22.37 5.75
C ASN A 482 -12.25 -20.92 6.15
N LEU A 483 -13.24 -20.35 5.46
CA LEU A 483 -13.67 -18.96 5.67
C LEU A 483 -14.17 -18.72 7.09
N LEU A 484 -14.96 -19.67 7.62
CA LEU A 484 -15.56 -19.52 8.95
C LEU A 484 -14.47 -19.54 10.02
N ASP A 485 -13.58 -20.52 9.97
CA ASP A 485 -12.43 -20.63 10.88
C ASP A 485 -11.57 -19.34 10.82
N SER A 486 -11.38 -18.77 9.63
CA SER A 486 -10.64 -17.52 9.48
C SER A 486 -11.34 -16.36 10.20
N TYR A 487 -12.66 -16.24 10.09
CA TYR A 487 -13.38 -15.19 10.80
C TYR A 487 -13.43 -15.45 12.31
N GLU A 488 -13.54 -16.70 12.76
CA GLU A 488 -13.45 -17.06 14.17
C GLU A 488 -12.11 -16.64 14.77
N ILE A 489 -10.99 -16.94 14.11
CA ILE A 489 -9.66 -16.51 14.55
C ILE A 489 -9.53 -14.99 14.61
N ILE A 490 -10.09 -14.26 13.63
CA ILE A 490 -10.08 -12.79 13.65
C ILE A 490 -10.97 -12.22 14.75
N LEU A 491 -12.09 -12.88 15.09
CA LEU A 491 -12.94 -12.49 16.21
C LEU A 491 -12.22 -12.67 17.55
N GLU A 492 -11.43 -13.72 17.69
CA GLU A 492 -10.55 -13.95 18.86
C GLU A 492 -9.35 -12.99 18.89
N ASN A 493 -8.91 -12.53 17.71
CA ASN A 493 -7.78 -11.62 17.53
C ASN A 493 -8.22 -10.30 16.86
N PRO A 494 -9.05 -9.47 17.54
CA PRO A 494 -9.68 -8.30 16.93
C PRO A 494 -8.68 -7.21 16.54
N ASN A 495 -7.42 -7.34 16.92
CA ASN A 495 -6.36 -6.41 16.51
C ASN A 495 -5.70 -6.83 15.18
N VAL A 496 -6.24 -7.85 14.48
CA VAL A 496 -5.72 -8.36 13.20
C VAL A 496 -4.25 -8.78 13.31
N MET A 497 -3.86 -9.33 14.47
CA MET A 497 -2.54 -9.82 14.83
C MET A 497 -2.70 -10.73 16.06
N PRO A 498 -1.83 -11.73 16.28
CA PRO A 498 -1.89 -12.56 17.48
C PRO A 498 -1.91 -11.75 18.77
N GLU A 499 -2.83 -12.10 19.66
CA GLU A 499 -2.97 -11.43 20.95
C GLU A 499 -1.75 -11.68 21.85
N SER A 500 -1.11 -12.85 21.74
CA SER A 500 0.18 -13.14 22.39
C SER A 500 1.25 -12.08 22.08
N THR A 501 1.39 -11.67 20.83
CA THR A 501 2.34 -10.64 20.38
C THR A 501 2.00 -9.27 20.93
N ILE A 502 0.70 -8.92 20.99
CA ILE A 502 0.25 -7.62 21.51
C ILE A 502 0.55 -7.51 22.99
N LYS A 503 0.16 -8.52 23.77
CA LYS A 503 0.41 -8.57 25.21
C LYS A 503 1.90 -8.60 25.52
N LEU A 504 2.71 -9.29 24.71
CA LEU A 504 4.17 -9.24 24.83
C LEU A 504 4.67 -7.80 24.67
N GLY A 505 4.22 -7.08 23.64
CA GLY A 505 4.56 -5.67 23.46
C GLY A 505 4.17 -4.81 24.66
N GLU A 506 2.98 -5.02 25.23
CA GLU A 506 2.52 -4.30 26.42
C GLU A 506 3.40 -4.57 27.65
N VAL A 507 3.85 -5.81 27.86
CA VAL A 507 4.80 -6.16 28.92
C VAL A 507 6.15 -5.48 28.72
N LEU A 508 6.65 -5.42 27.49
CA LEU A 508 7.90 -4.74 27.17
C LEU A 508 7.79 -3.22 27.43
N GLU A 509 6.70 -2.58 27.01
CA GLU A 509 6.47 -1.16 27.28
C GLU A 509 6.29 -0.86 28.77
N MET A 510 5.59 -1.74 29.53
CA MET A 510 5.49 -1.60 30.98
C MET A 510 6.86 -1.64 31.67
N TRP A 511 7.75 -2.53 31.23
CA TRP A 511 9.10 -2.60 31.77
C TRP A 511 9.90 -1.33 31.44
N HIS A 512 9.81 -0.85 30.19
CA HIS A 512 10.42 0.42 29.78
C HIS A 512 9.94 1.60 30.65
N ASP A 513 8.64 1.72 30.86
CA ASP A 513 8.04 2.80 31.66
C ASP A 513 8.49 2.76 33.13
N GLN A 514 8.77 1.55 33.66
CA GLN A 514 9.22 1.35 35.04
C GLN A 514 10.70 1.66 35.23
N THR A 515 11.56 1.28 34.27
CA THR A 515 13.02 1.38 34.42
C THR A 515 13.62 2.60 33.72
N GLY A 516 12.92 3.15 32.73
CA GLY A 516 13.46 4.16 31.81
C GLY A 516 14.54 3.64 30.86
N THR A 517 14.83 2.33 30.86
CA THR A 517 15.86 1.73 30.01
C THR A 517 15.28 1.27 28.69
N GLN A 518 16.02 1.45 27.59
CA GLN A 518 15.63 0.91 26.29
C GLN A 518 15.66 -0.63 26.30
N ASN A 519 14.66 -1.27 25.70
CA ASN A 519 14.56 -2.73 25.71
C ASN A 519 15.39 -3.30 24.55
N VAL A 520 16.48 -3.99 24.83
CA VAL A 520 17.28 -4.72 23.84
C VAL A 520 16.82 -6.18 23.88
N VAL A 521 15.97 -6.54 22.93
CA VAL A 521 15.16 -7.76 22.96
C VAL A 521 15.71 -8.81 22.02
N VAL A 522 15.92 -10.03 22.54
CA VAL A 522 16.06 -11.26 21.75
C VAL A 522 14.85 -12.16 21.99
N SER A 523 14.28 -12.68 20.91
CA SER A 523 13.11 -13.56 20.89
C SER A 523 13.24 -14.59 19.75
N SER A 524 12.24 -15.44 19.58
CA SER A 524 12.10 -16.23 18.35
C SER A 524 11.80 -15.31 17.16
N GLU A 525 12.46 -15.51 16.02
CA GLU A 525 12.21 -14.68 14.82
C GLU A 525 10.81 -14.93 14.25
N GLY A 526 10.34 -16.18 14.36
CA GLY A 526 8.99 -16.57 14.01
C GLY A 526 8.48 -17.67 14.94
N LEU A 527 7.16 -17.77 15.00
CA LEU A 527 6.40 -18.82 15.66
C LEU A 527 5.78 -19.69 14.55
N ASN A 528 5.80 -21.00 14.75
CA ASN A 528 5.33 -21.96 13.77
C ASN A 528 3.83 -22.27 13.90
N ASN A 529 3.28 -22.17 15.11
CA ASN A 529 1.93 -22.62 15.41
C ASN A 529 1.19 -21.67 16.37
N VAL A 530 0.70 -20.55 15.83
CA VAL A 530 -0.24 -19.64 16.50
C VAL A 530 -1.61 -19.88 15.88
N ASN A 531 -2.56 -20.48 16.60
CA ASN A 531 -3.87 -20.91 16.06
C ASN A 531 -3.75 -21.73 14.75
N GLY A 532 -2.68 -22.53 14.57
CA GLY A 532 -2.43 -23.29 13.33
C GLY A 532 -1.69 -22.52 12.23
N TYR A 533 -1.29 -21.26 12.47
CA TYR A 533 -0.63 -20.39 11.50
C TYR A 533 0.77 -19.96 11.95
N LYS A 534 1.63 -19.67 10.98
CA LYS A 534 2.95 -19.07 11.24
C LYS A 534 2.82 -17.58 11.55
N HIS A 535 3.59 -17.10 12.51
CA HIS A 535 3.67 -15.68 12.85
C HIS A 535 5.11 -15.18 12.90
N SER A 536 5.41 -14.06 12.23
CA SER A 536 6.76 -13.51 12.20
C SER A 536 6.99 -12.54 13.37
N LEU A 537 7.23 -13.08 14.57
CA LEU A 537 7.33 -12.34 15.83
C LEU A 537 8.45 -11.30 15.84
N GLY A 538 9.68 -11.71 15.49
CA GLY A 538 10.88 -10.88 15.66
C GLY A 538 10.80 -9.54 14.93
N VAL A 539 10.20 -9.51 13.75
CA VAL A 539 10.03 -8.29 12.94
C VAL A 539 8.87 -7.40 13.39
N MET A 540 8.00 -7.89 14.28
CA MET A 540 6.81 -7.18 14.76
C MET A 540 6.95 -6.61 16.16
N ILE A 541 8.03 -6.93 16.90
CA ILE A 541 8.24 -6.41 18.26
C ILE A 541 8.11 -4.88 18.28
N ARG A 542 8.73 -4.17 17.35
CA ARG A 542 8.65 -2.70 17.30
C ARG A 542 7.29 -2.14 16.85
N ALA A 543 6.46 -2.97 16.22
CA ALA A 543 5.07 -2.62 15.91
C ALA A 543 4.21 -2.51 17.18
N VAL A 544 4.55 -3.27 18.23
CA VAL A 544 3.81 -3.35 19.50
C VAL A 544 4.55 -2.76 20.70
N SER A 545 5.87 -2.64 20.63
CA SER A 545 6.76 -2.02 21.61
C SER A 545 7.74 -1.09 20.92
N PRO A 546 7.33 0.16 20.62
CA PRO A 546 8.15 1.18 19.95
C PRO A 546 9.51 1.45 20.59
N HIS A 547 9.62 1.33 21.92
CA HIS A 547 10.84 1.61 22.69
C HIS A 547 11.82 0.42 22.71
N SER A 548 11.50 -0.66 22.00
CA SER A 548 12.38 -1.82 21.87
C SER A 548 13.34 -1.71 20.67
N ILE A 549 14.52 -2.31 20.84
CA ILE A 549 15.44 -2.75 19.79
C ILE A 549 15.23 -4.25 19.62
N ALA A 550 14.79 -4.65 18.43
CA ALA A 550 14.45 -6.03 18.11
C ALA A 550 15.62 -6.70 17.37
N LEU A 551 16.53 -7.31 18.13
CA LEU A 551 17.70 -7.98 17.55
C LEU A 551 17.30 -9.20 16.70
N SER A 552 16.17 -9.83 17.01
CA SER A 552 15.65 -10.96 16.22
C SER A 552 15.05 -10.55 14.86
N ALA A 553 15.12 -9.28 14.47
CA ALA A 553 14.72 -8.86 13.12
C ALA A 553 15.90 -8.86 12.11
N ILE A 554 17.13 -9.15 12.54
CA ILE A 554 18.35 -9.04 11.71
C ILE A 554 18.38 -9.97 10.49
N SER A 555 17.74 -11.14 10.55
CA SER A 555 17.74 -12.08 9.42
C SER A 555 17.09 -11.49 8.18
N ARG A 556 16.04 -10.68 8.39
CA ARG A 556 15.31 -9.97 7.33
C ARG A 556 15.91 -8.60 7.02
N PHE A 557 16.21 -7.80 8.04
CA PHE A 557 16.51 -6.38 7.88
C PHE A 557 18.00 -6.01 7.98
N GLY A 558 18.86 -7.01 8.17
CA GLY A 558 20.30 -6.86 8.23
C GLY A 558 20.83 -6.53 9.62
N GLU A 559 22.13 -6.70 9.75
CA GLU A 559 22.89 -6.44 10.98
C GLU A 559 23.11 -4.93 11.19
N ASP A 560 23.41 -4.55 12.43
CA ASP A 560 23.78 -3.19 12.75
C ASP A 560 25.17 -2.89 12.15
N LYS A 561 25.26 -1.88 11.29
CA LYS A 561 26.50 -1.58 10.56
C LYS A 561 27.43 -0.63 11.30
N MET A 562 26.89 0.20 12.21
CA MET A 562 27.64 1.32 12.80
C MET A 562 27.27 1.61 14.25
N GLY A 563 26.25 0.95 14.79
CA GLY A 563 25.81 1.12 16.17
C GLY A 563 26.42 0.10 17.13
N PRO A 564 25.92 0.06 18.38
CA PRO A 564 26.48 -0.76 19.45
C PRO A 564 26.20 -2.26 19.30
N TYR A 565 25.39 -2.68 18.32
CA TYR A 565 24.99 -4.08 18.13
C TYR A 565 25.68 -4.76 16.95
N GLN A 566 26.78 -4.18 16.43
CA GLN A 566 27.57 -4.74 15.32
C GLN A 566 28.05 -6.17 15.55
N SER A 567 28.25 -6.57 16.82
CA SER A 567 28.68 -7.92 17.15
C SER A 567 27.55 -8.95 17.17
N TYR A 568 26.29 -8.50 17.09
CA TYR A 568 25.13 -9.38 17.00
C TYR A 568 24.86 -9.77 15.53
N THR A 569 25.23 -11.00 15.18
CA THR A 569 25.11 -11.53 13.82
C THR A 569 24.04 -12.61 13.72
N LYS A 570 23.81 -13.15 12.52
CA LYS A 570 22.91 -14.31 12.36
C LYS A 570 23.34 -15.52 13.18
N ASP A 571 24.63 -15.69 13.43
CA ASP A 571 25.15 -16.75 14.30
C ASP A 571 24.81 -16.49 15.79
N SER A 572 24.77 -15.23 16.21
CA SER A 572 24.30 -14.83 17.55
C SER A 572 22.86 -15.29 17.80
N GLN A 573 21.96 -15.07 16.82
CA GLN A 573 20.57 -15.56 16.90
C GLN A 573 20.51 -17.10 16.91
N ARG A 574 21.43 -17.78 16.23
CA ARG A 574 21.52 -19.25 16.27
C ARG A 574 21.88 -19.77 17.67
N TYR A 575 22.75 -19.10 18.42
CA TYR A 575 23.07 -19.50 19.80
C TYR A 575 21.82 -19.46 20.69
N PHE A 576 20.96 -18.45 20.52
CA PHE A 576 19.68 -18.39 21.21
C PHE A 576 18.79 -19.60 20.88
N TYR A 577 18.62 -19.94 19.60
CA TYR A 577 17.82 -21.12 19.22
C TYR A 577 18.39 -22.45 19.71
N VAL A 578 19.71 -22.62 19.66
CA VAL A 578 20.37 -23.84 20.14
C VAL A 578 20.14 -24.01 21.64
N PHE A 579 20.28 -22.93 22.42
CA PHE A 579 19.95 -22.94 23.85
C PHE A 579 18.47 -23.23 24.12
N LEU A 580 17.55 -22.63 23.33
CA LEU A 580 16.12 -22.95 23.45
C LEU A 580 15.84 -24.44 23.21
N SER A 581 16.50 -25.06 22.22
CA SER A 581 16.28 -26.47 21.89
C SER A 581 16.90 -27.45 22.90
N GLN A 582 18.02 -27.09 23.53
CA GLN A 582 18.76 -27.99 24.40
C GLN A 582 19.50 -27.22 25.51
N PRO A 583 18.82 -26.76 26.56
CA PRO A 583 19.43 -25.92 27.59
C PRO A 583 20.46 -26.70 28.41
N ASN A 584 21.74 -26.39 28.22
CA ASN A 584 22.87 -26.95 28.96
C ASN A 584 24.07 -25.99 28.95
N ASN A 585 25.13 -26.30 29.69
CA ASN A 585 26.33 -25.45 29.78
C ASN A 585 26.95 -25.12 28.41
N ASP A 586 27.04 -26.09 27.49
CA ASP A 586 27.71 -25.91 26.20
C ASP A 586 26.93 -24.96 25.28
N THR A 587 25.60 -24.98 25.37
CA THR A 587 24.71 -24.10 24.60
C THR A 587 24.51 -22.72 25.26
N TYR A 588 24.58 -22.67 26.60
CA TYR A 588 24.44 -21.45 27.37
C TYR A 588 25.67 -20.54 27.26
N GLN A 589 26.90 -21.09 27.28
CA GLN A 589 28.12 -20.28 27.25
C GLN A 589 28.21 -19.33 26.03
N PRO A 590 27.97 -19.79 24.77
CA PRO A 590 27.92 -18.90 23.61
C PRO A 590 26.81 -17.85 23.67
N LEU A 591 25.64 -18.22 24.20
CA LEU A 591 24.53 -17.29 24.39
C LEU A 591 24.89 -16.21 25.41
N SER A 592 25.41 -16.60 26.58
CA SER A 592 25.84 -15.69 27.65
C SER A 592 26.88 -14.69 27.16
N GLN A 593 27.89 -15.14 26.41
CA GLN A 593 28.88 -14.24 25.79
C GLN A 593 28.22 -13.21 24.86
N THR A 594 27.28 -13.66 24.03
CA THR A 594 26.54 -12.81 23.09
C THR A 594 25.67 -11.78 23.82
N VAL A 595 24.93 -12.22 24.83
CA VAL A 595 24.04 -11.40 25.66
C VAL A 595 24.83 -10.30 26.36
N ASN A 596 25.96 -10.67 26.96
CA ASN A 596 26.83 -9.73 27.66
C ASN A 596 27.51 -8.74 26.71
N ALA A 597 28.02 -9.20 25.56
CA ALA A 597 28.72 -8.35 24.61
C ALA A 597 27.83 -7.28 23.95
N ASN A 598 26.54 -7.60 23.75
CA ASN A 598 25.60 -6.70 23.06
C ASN A 598 24.66 -5.95 24.01
N GLY A 599 24.89 -6.02 25.33
CA GLY A 599 24.04 -5.33 26.32
C GLY A 599 22.58 -5.77 26.27
N ILE A 600 22.31 -7.02 25.90
CA ILE A 600 20.94 -7.56 25.85
C ILE A 600 20.39 -7.56 27.27
N ASN A 601 19.21 -6.95 27.45
CA ASN A 601 18.56 -6.83 28.76
C ASN A 601 17.17 -7.47 28.80
N VAL A 602 16.66 -7.97 27.66
CA VAL A 602 15.42 -8.74 27.60
C VAL A 602 15.59 -10.00 26.74
N LEU A 603 15.21 -11.15 27.29
CA LEU A 603 15.13 -12.44 26.61
C LEU A 603 13.70 -12.96 26.68
N VAL A 604 13.14 -13.35 25.52
CA VAL A 604 11.78 -13.90 25.42
C VAL A 604 11.84 -15.36 25.04
N VAL A 605 11.65 -16.24 26.02
CA VAL A 605 11.52 -17.69 25.81
C VAL A 605 10.07 -17.99 25.49
N THR A 606 9.80 -18.71 24.40
CA THR A 606 8.43 -18.98 23.93
C THR A 606 8.14 -20.47 23.95
N GLU A 607 7.00 -20.84 24.53
CA GLU A 607 6.41 -22.17 24.47
C GLU A 607 5.30 -22.16 23.41
N GLU A 608 5.45 -22.98 22.37
CA GLU A 608 4.44 -23.20 21.34
C GLU A 608 3.57 -24.44 21.63
N PRO A 609 2.39 -24.58 21.00
CA PRO A 609 1.55 -25.75 21.19
C PRO A 609 2.29 -27.05 20.82
N GLY A 610 2.44 -27.94 21.80
CA GLY A 610 3.17 -29.20 21.65
C GLY A 610 4.58 -29.18 22.23
N ASP A 611 5.09 -28.02 22.62
CA ASP A 611 6.33 -27.91 23.37
C ASP A 611 6.11 -28.28 24.85
N SER A 612 7.16 -28.75 25.51
CA SER A 612 7.20 -28.93 26.96
C SER A 612 8.51 -28.35 27.49
N LEU A 613 8.49 -27.08 27.91
CA LEU A 613 9.67 -26.38 28.39
C LEU A 613 9.87 -26.59 29.90
N ASP A 614 11.08 -26.96 30.31
CA ASP A 614 11.48 -26.94 31.72
C ASP A 614 11.94 -25.53 32.13
N ILE A 615 10.96 -24.69 32.49
CA ILE A 615 11.17 -23.28 32.86
C ILE A 615 12.13 -23.11 34.04
N ALA A 616 12.20 -24.09 34.95
CA ALA A 616 13.14 -24.04 36.06
C ALA A 616 14.59 -24.13 35.55
N THR A 617 14.85 -24.98 34.56
CA THR A 617 16.16 -25.09 33.92
C THR A 617 16.55 -23.79 33.21
N TYR A 618 15.66 -23.18 32.41
CA TYR A 618 15.95 -21.88 31.77
C TYR A 618 16.21 -20.78 32.82
N SER A 619 15.37 -20.70 33.85
CA SER A 619 15.51 -19.69 34.92
C SER A 619 16.84 -19.82 35.64
N ASN A 620 17.29 -21.05 35.94
CA ASN A 620 18.58 -21.28 36.60
C ASN A 620 19.74 -20.77 35.76
N TYR A 621 19.76 -21.07 34.46
CA TYR A 621 20.81 -20.60 33.55
C TYR A 621 20.79 -19.07 33.41
N LEU A 622 19.63 -18.49 33.10
CA LEU A 622 19.51 -17.06 32.85
C LEU A 622 19.78 -16.21 34.11
N SER A 623 19.47 -16.73 35.31
CA SER A 623 19.82 -16.07 36.58
C SER A 623 21.33 -15.87 36.75
N GLY A 624 22.15 -16.75 36.15
CA GLY A 624 23.61 -16.63 36.14
C GLY A 624 24.13 -15.37 35.43
N ASP A 625 23.38 -14.85 34.44
CA ASP A 625 23.68 -13.59 33.74
C ASP A 625 22.91 -12.38 34.32
N GLY A 626 22.25 -12.56 35.46
CA GLY A 626 21.49 -11.52 36.15
C GLY A 626 20.07 -11.29 35.59
N PHE A 627 19.50 -12.26 34.86
CA PHE A 627 18.12 -12.19 34.40
C PHE A 627 17.16 -12.79 35.43
N GLY A 628 16.08 -12.07 35.71
CA GLY A 628 14.93 -12.57 36.47
C GLY A 628 13.70 -12.73 35.56
N LEU A 629 12.85 -13.71 35.87
CA LEU A 629 11.54 -13.82 35.22
C LEU A 629 10.67 -12.63 35.66
N TYR A 630 10.34 -11.75 34.72
CA TYR A 630 9.55 -10.55 34.96
C TYR A 630 8.05 -10.80 34.80
N ALA A 631 7.68 -11.46 33.70
CA ALA A 631 6.29 -11.72 33.37
C ALA A 631 6.12 -12.99 32.53
N ILE A 632 4.92 -13.55 32.59
CA ILE A 632 4.45 -14.62 31.72
C ILE A 632 3.25 -14.08 30.95
N VAL A 633 3.34 -14.09 29.61
CA VAL A 633 2.26 -13.71 28.71
C VAL A 633 1.62 -14.98 28.17
N GLU A 634 0.35 -15.19 28.50
CA GLU A 634 -0.40 -16.36 28.05
C GLU A 634 -1.51 -15.97 27.05
N ASP A 635 -1.54 -16.69 25.94
CA ASP A 635 -2.64 -16.71 24.98
C ASP A 635 -3.20 -18.13 24.91
N ASN A 636 -4.23 -18.39 25.73
CA ASN A 636 -4.84 -19.70 25.86
C ASN A 636 -5.55 -20.16 24.58
N ASN A 637 -6.00 -19.23 23.73
CA ASN A 637 -6.67 -19.57 22.48
C ASN A 637 -5.64 -20.03 21.44
N ALA A 638 -4.49 -19.36 21.37
CA ALA A 638 -3.40 -19.73 20.49
C ALA A 638 -2.53 -20.87 21.04
N GLY A 639 -2.61 -21.15 22.34
CA GLY A 639 -1.72 -22.08 23.05
C GLY A 639 -0.28 -21.59 23.15
N ILE A 640 -0.07 -20.27 23.17
CA ILE A 640 1.25 -19.63 23.21
C ILE A 640 1.53 -19.08 24.61
N LYS A 641 2.74 -19.33 25.12
CA LYS A 641 3.25 -18.66 26.32
C LYS A 641 4.60 -18.01 26.06
N HIS A 642 4.73 -16.73 26.40
CA HIS A 642 6.01 -16.04 26.41
C HIS A 642 6.47 -15.81 27.85
N TYR A 643 7.65 -16.34 28.19
CA TYR A 643 8.34 -16.09 29.43
C TYR A 643 9.34 -14.95 29.20
N VAL A 644 9.06 -13.79 29.79
CA VAL A 644 9.84 -12.57 29.60
C VAL A 644 10.85 -12.45 30.74
N TYR A 645 12.11 -12.63 30.41
CA TYR A 645 13.23 -12.47 31.34
C TYR A 645 13.86 -11.11 31.12
N THR A 646 14.03 -10.35 32.20
CA THR A 646 14.66 -9.03 32.17
C THR A 646 15.88 -9.02 33.06
N ARG A 647 16.92 -8.30 32.66
CA ARG A 647 18.09 -8.09 33.50
C ARG A 647 17.72 -7.23 34.70
N VAL A 648 18.06 -7.66 35.91
CA VAL A 648 17.81 -6.89 37.13
C VAL A 648 18.64 -5.60 37.07
N VAL A 649 17.95 -4.46 37.07
CA VAL A 649 18.54 -3.10 37.00
C VAL A 649 18.94 -2.63 38.38
#